data_AF-A0A1W4XLE6-F1
#
_entry.id   AF-A0A1W4XLE6-F1
#
_cell.length_a   1.000
_cell.length_b   1.000
_cell.length_c   1.000
_cell.angle_alpha   90.00
_cell.angle_beta   90.00
_cell.angle_gamma   90.00
#
_symmetry.space_group_name_H-M   'P 1'
#
loop_
_entity.id
_entity.type
_entity.pdbx_description
1 polymer ?
#
loop_
_entity_poly.entity_id
_entity_poly.type
_entity_poly.pdbx_seq_one_letter_code
_entity_poly.pdbx_strand_id
1 'polypeptide(L)'
;MSEGVTSEIMQIGMQPFMTFVNVESSRAYIDDLYSPDSDKCLESLICIKNSVIGSNRQKESVIAQGIVPRLMQILKDRNLKTNLRLEAAVIIGSLAKGMADHVELLLNCGTIPLLLEILEENEKLLIDVCLCCLRTLALHDKGSLSTTYTLQQLQKLLSFVNPSENIPRQACVATILSCACKGPVEQKALCAAGAPQVLAVMLCMQHIAVRIPTLTCLAAMCYENKEVAAEVANTVYHDVMIPNLLVSLLSRDKPIEMQLEASKCLTNIYRAGALSAFDTIIANRTLPCLVRLCQAEHALPYRIAAAENLGYLTEVDSELQQTAAISNQLIGSLTDLLNSSDTAARRAAFRAFASLGANDEDIRKRIIETNRLMGRVVEGLGDEDEGIRLAAVRCLHSLSRSVQQLRTTFQDHSVWRPLMSLLTVFATGSPPPELLSAASSALCNLLLEFSPAKEPMLQQGAVQLLATLTTRPEASLRLNGVWALMNLAFQSEQRVKSQILTALGTDQIFRLLADSDTGVLMKTLGLLRNLVSPRAHTDTMMALHGSQVMQAVVLVLEGPHSPDVKEQALCILANIADGERAKDYIMANEDVLKKLTDYMTHPSTRLQTAAIFCIGNLVRRGEAGALERQQRLRDMGVLTILHQLVSTPDSLLFDKVKAAMTQFTDL
;
A
#
# COMPACT_ATOMS: atom_id res chain seq x y z
N MET A 1 34.40 4.15 25.08
CA MET A 1 35.78 4.22 24.56
C MET A 1 35.66 4.32 23.05
N SER A 2 35.06 5.35 22.46
CA SER A 2 35.45 6.77 22.37
C SER A 2 36.88 6.97 21.88
N GLU A 3 36.96 7.60 20.71
CA GLU A 3 38.12 8.17 20.01
C GLU A 3 38.89 7.27 19.05
N GLY A 4 39.03 7.74 17.80
CA GLY A 4 40.09 7.28 16.93
C GLY A 4 39.79 7.15 15.43
N VAL A 5 39.14 8.13 14.76
CA VAL A 5 39.41 8.42 13.33
C VAL A 5 39.07 9.90 13.03
N THR A 6 39.96 10.83 13.38
CA THR A 6 39.98 12.19 12.83
C THR A 6 41.44 12.64 12.74
N SER A 7 42.18 12.21 11.71
CA SER A 7 43.58 12.62 11.55
C SER A 7 44.11 12.31 10.15
N GLU A 8 43.54 12.89 9.07
CA GLU A 8 44.31 12.99 7.80
C GLU A 8 43.78 13.99 6.76
N ILE A 9 43.09 15.07 7.16
CA ILE A 9 42.86 16.25 6.30
C ILE A 9 43.06 17.56 7.09
N MET A 10 44.15 17.63 7.86
CA MET A 10 44.57 18.86 8.56
C MET A 10 46.05 19.15 8.29
N GLN A 11 46.39 19.44 7.03
CA GLN A 11 47.60 20.18 6.70
C GLN A 11 47.32 21.15 5.53
N ILE A 12 46.53 22.18 5.82
CA ILE A 12 46.64 23.47 5.14
C ILE A 12 46.70 24.51 6.26
N GLY A 13 47.76 25.32 6.25
CA GLY A 13 48.29 26.06 7.40
C GLY A 13 47.27 26.86 8.20
N MET A 14 47.35 26.73 9.53
CA MET A 14 46.69 27.61 10.49
C MET A 14 47.25 29.02 10.34
N GLN A 15 46.44 29.97 9.87
CA GLN A 15 46.62 31.39 10.15
C GLN A 15 46.02 31.74 11.53
N PRO A 16 46.55 32.75 12.23
CA PRO A 16 46.13 33.06 13.60
C PRO A 16 44.69 33.58 13.65
N PHE A 17 43.99 33.20 14.72
CA PHE A 17 42.63 33.65 15.08
C PHE A 17 42.47 35.17 14.92
N MET A 18 41.77 35.60 13.86
CA MET A 18 41.24 36.95 13.73
C MET A 18 39.83 37.02 14.32
N THR A 19 39.60 38.12 15.03
CA THR A 19 38.40 38.53 15.74
C THR A 19 37.12 38.30 14.93
N PHE A 20 36.09 37.73 15.55
CA PHE A 20 34.74 37.60 14.96
C PHE A 20 34.20 38.97 14.57
N VAL A 21 34.29 39.31 13.27
CA VAL A 21 33.65 40.52 12.72
C VAL A 21 32.14 40.28 12.69
N ASN A 22 31.39 41.11 13.42
CA ASN A 22 29.94 41.08 13.35
C ASN A 22 29.51 41.70 12.01
N VAL A 23 29.01 40.86 11.09
CA VAL A 23 28.53 41.24 9.74
C VAL A 23 27.44 42.33 9.78
N GLU A 24 26.81 42.52 10.93
CA GLU A 24 25.78 43.56 11.15
C GLU A 24 26.32 45.01 11.06
N SER A 25 27.64 45.26 11.12
CA SER A 25 28.19 46.62 11.20
C SER A 25 28.97 47.12 9.96
N SER A 26 29.12 46.34 8.89
CA SER A 26 29.96 46.70 7.74
C SER A 26 29.23 46.51 6.41
N ARG A 27 28.78 47.58 5.75
CA ARG A 27 28.31 47.49 4.34
C ARG A 27 29.45 47.30 3.33
N ALA A 28 30.70 47.49 3.76
CA ALA A 28 31.87 47.50 2.88
C ALA A 28 32.09 46.18 2.16
N TYR A 29 31.85 45.02 2.81
CA TYR A 29 32.03 43.74 2.13
C TYR A 29 31.00 43.52 1.00
N ILE A 30 29.79 44.09 1.10
CA ILE A 30 28.80 44.00 0.03
C ILE A 30 29.29 44.78 -1.18
N ASP A 31 29.76 46.01 -0.97
CA ASP A 31 30.31 46.85 -2.04
C ASP A 31 31.53 46.18 -2.70
N ASP A 32 32.42 45.58 -1.89
CA ASP A 32 33.60 44.86 -2.38
C ASP A 32 33.26 43.58 -3.17
N LEU A 33 32.09 42.96 -2.93
CA LEU A 33 31.61 41.80 -3.70
C LEU A 33 31.25 42.15 -5.16
N TYR A 34 30.92 43.42 -5.41
CA TYR A 34 30.66 43.95 -6.76
C TYR A 34 31.85 44.71 -7.33
N SER A 35 32.96 44.81 -6.60
CA SER A 35 34.19 45.46 -7.06
C SER A 35 34.76 44.75 -8.29
N PRO A 36 35.30 45.49 -9.28
CA PRO A 36 36.07 44.91 -10.38
C PRO A 36 37.44 44.39 -9.93
N ASP A 37 37.90 44.78 -8.74
CA ASP A 37 39.14 44.29 -8.13
C ASP A 37 38.92 42.87 -7.56
N SER A 38 39.55 41.89 -8.21
CA SER A 38 39.43 40.47 -7.85
C SER A 38 39.90 40.18 -6.43
N ASP A 39 40.88 40.92 -5.91
CA ASP A 39 41.46 40.64 -4.60
C ASP A 39 40.54 41.17 -3.49
N LYS A 40 39.91 42.34 -3.69
CA LYS A 40 38.83 42.84 -2.82
C LYS A 40 37.61 41.94 -2.81
N CYS A 41 37.19 41.47 -3.99
CA CYS A 41 36.09 40.52 -4.10
C CYS A 41 36.40 39.21 -3.35
N LEU A 42 37.64 38.74 -3.41
CA LEU A 42 38.07 37.53 -2.70
C LEU A 42 38.06 37.73 -1.19
N GLU A 43 38.59 38.85 -0.69
CA GLU A 43 38.56 39.18 0.75
C GLU A 43 37.13 39.26 1.27
N SER A 44 36.22 39.87 0.50
CA SER A 44 34.79 39.90 0.82
C SER A 44 34.18 38.50 0.90
N LEU A 45 34.42 37.64 -0.10
CA LEU A 45 33.94 36.25 -0.08
C LEU A 45 34.47 35.48 1.15
N ILE A 46 35.75 35.63 1.49
CA ILE A 46 36.34 35.00 2.68
C ILE A 46 35.67 35.50 3.96
N CYS A 47 35.40 36.81 4.06
CA CYS A 47 34.67 37.40 5.18
C CYS A 47 33.26 36.80 5.33
N ILE A 48 32.50 36.74 4.23
CA ILE A 48 31.16 36.15 4.20
C ILE A 48 31.23 34.67 4.61
N LYS A 49 32.14 33.88 4.02
CA LYS A 49 32.34 32.47 4.38
C LYS A 49 32.54 32.30 5.87
N ASN A 50 33.47 33.04 6.46
CA ASN A 50 33.80 32.92 7.88
C ASN A 50 32.62 33.31 8.79
N SER A 51 31.73 34.20 8.33
CA SER A 51 30.53 34.56 9.08
C SER A 51 29.40 33.53 9.03
N VAL A 52 29.20 32.86 7.90
CA VAL A 52 28.04 31.96 7.71
C VAL A 52 28.28 30.56 8.26
N ILE A 53 29.56 30.16 8.42
CA ILE A 53 29.93 28.86 8.96
C ILE A 53 29.47 28.78 10.42
N GLY A 54 28.65 27.77 10.72
CA GLY A 54 28.19 27.47 12.07
C GLY A 54 27.09 28.38 12.63
N SER A 55 26.62 29.42 11.90
CA SER A 55 25.63 30.37 12.42
C SER A 55 24.42 30.55 11.48
N ASN A 56 23.27 30.02 11.87
CA ASN A 56 22.02 30.17 11.09
C ASN A 56 21.56 31.64 11.01
N ARG A 57 21.76 32.44 12.07
CA ARG A 57 21.46 33.88 12.07
C ARG A 57 22.24 34.64 11.00
N GLN A 58 23.53 34.33 10.84
CA GLN A 58 24.36 34.98 9.82
C GLN A 58 24.00 34.48 8.40
N LYS A 59 23.68 33.19 8.24
CA LYS A 59 23.14 32.67 6.95
C LYS A 59 21.87 33.42 6.54
N GLU A 60 20.94 33.60 7.47
CA GLU A 60 19.68 34.33 7.25
C GLU A 60 19.95 35.79 6.86
N SER A 61 20.84 36.47 7.59
CA SER A 61 21.25 37.84 7.27
C SER A 61 21.84 37.98 5.85
N VAL A 62 22.77 37.08 5.47
CA VAL A 62 23.37 37.06 4.13
C VAL A 62 22.33 36.83 3.04
N ILE A 63 21.36 35.95 3.28
CA ILE A 63 20.25 35.69 2.36
C ILE A 63 19.34 36.92 2.23
N ALA A 64 18.93 37.51 3.35
CA ALA A 64 18.05 38.68 3.39
C ALA A 64 18.66 39.91 2.71
N GLN A 65 19.99 40.02 2.69
CA GLN A 65 20.71 41.08 1.98
C GLN A 65 20.79 40.89 0.46
N GLY A 66 20.22 39.81 -0.09
CA GLY A 66 20.20 39.57 -1.54
C GLY A 66 21.57 39.19 -2.12
N ILE A 67 22.46 38.58 -1.33
CA ILE A 67 23.81 38.21 -1.76
C ILE A 67 23.81 36.96 -2.67
N VAL A 68 22.82 36.07 -2.52
CA VAL A 68 22.74 34.78 -3.25
C VAL A 68 22.84 34.96 -4.78
N PRO A 69 22.08 35.84 -5.46
CA PRO A 69 22.21 36.07 -6.90
C PRO A 69 23.63 36.46 -7.33
N ARG A 70 24.36 37.23 -6.51
CA ARG A 70 25.73 37.63 -6.83
C ARG A 70 26.71 36.46 -6.68
N LEU A 71 26.56 35.63 -5.65
CA LEU A 71 27.34 34.40 -5.51
C LEU A 71 27.13 33.47 -6.72
N MET A 72 25.88 33.34 -7.18
CA MET A 72 25.52 32.58 -8.37
C MET A 72 26.16 33.13 -9.65
N GLN A 73 26.19 34.46 -9.82
CA GLN A 73 26.88 35.11 -10.94
C GLN A 73 28.39 34.84 -10.92
N ILE A 74 29.03 35.01 -9.76
CA ILE A 74 30.47 34.75 -9.59
C ILE A 74 30.77 33.29 -9.92
N LEU A 75 29.95 32.36 -9.42
CA LEU A 75 30.12 30.93 -9.64
C LEU A 75 29.96 30.55 -11.13
N LYS A 76 29.04 31.19 -11.85
CA LYS A 76 28.78 30.94 -13.28
C LYS A 76 29.86 31.50 -14.21
N ASP A 77 30.52 32.60 -13.85
CA ASP A 77 31.47 33.27 -14.75
C ASP A 77 32.80 32.52 -14.86
N ARG A 78 32.99 31.83 -16.00
CA ARG A 78 34.19 31.06 -16.31
C ARG A 78 35.44 31.91 -16.51
N ASN A 79 35.31 33.23 -16.66
CA ASN A 79 36.44 34.13 -16.83
C ASN A 79 37.05 34.56 -15.49
N LEU A 80 36.33 34.39 -14.38
CA LEU A 80 36.85 34.71 -13.05
C LEU A 80 37.86 33.67 -12.58
N LYS A 81 38.80 34.10 -11.73
CA LYS A 81 39.77 33.22 -11.09
C LYS A 81 39.04 32.09 -10.33
N THR A 82 39.53 30.85 -10.45
CA THR A 82 38.93 29.66 -9.82
C THR A 82 38.72 29.81 -8.32
N ASN A 83 39.62 30.50 -7.61
CA ASN A 83 39.48 30.74 -6.17
C ASN A 83 38.22 31.55 -5.80
N LEU A 84 37.84 32.56 -6.61
CA LEU A 84 36.59 33.31 -6.40
C LEU A 84 35.37 32.38 -6.54
N ARG A 85 35.36 31.56 -7.58
CA ARG A 85 34.28 30.59 -7.86
C ARG A 85 34.19 29.54 -6.75
N LEU A 86 35.33 29.04 -6.28
CA LEU A 86 35.41 28.11 -5.15
C LEU A 86 34.81 28.70 -3.88
N GLU A 87 35.21 29.91 -3.50
CA GLU A 87 34.68 30.57 -2.30
C GLU A 87 33.17 30.82 -2.42
N ALA A 88 32.69 31.25 -3.58
CA ALA A 88 31.26 31.39 -3.84
C ALA A 88 30.50 30.06 -3.66
N ALA A 89 31.01 28.96 -4.22
CA ALA A 89 30.42 27.62 -4.06
C ALA A 89 30.43 27.14 -2.60
N VAL A 90 31.49 27.42 -1.83
CA VAL A 90 31.57 27.09 -0.40
C VAL A 90 30.53 27.86 0.40
N ILE A 91 30.34 29.16 0.11
CA ILE A 91 29.32 29.97 0.77
C ILE A 91 27.93 29.40 0.47
N ILE A 92 27.60 29.14 -0.80
CA ILE A 92 26.32 28.54 -1.20
C ILE A 92 26.10 27.19 -0.48
N GLY A 93 27.13 26.34 -0.44
CA GLY A 93 27.07 25.06 0.28
C GLY A 93 26.88 25.20 1.79
N SER A 94 27.36 26.29 2.41
CA SER A 94 27.12 26.61 3.81
C SER A 94 25.70 27.13 4.06
N LEU A 95 25.18 27.98 3.16
CA LEU A 95 23.80 28.44 3.17
C LEU A 95 22.81 27.28 3.03
N ALA A 96 23.13 26.28 2.19
CA ALA A 96 22.35 25.06 2.01
C ALA A 96 22.27 24.16 3.27
N LYS A 97 23.19 24.34 4.22
CA LYS A 97 23.13 23.69 5.56
C LYS A 97 22.36 24.54 6.57
N GLY A 98 21.51 25.46 6.10
CA GLY A 98 20.72 26.38 6.90
C GLY A 98 19.37 25.81 7.31
N MET A 99 18.41 26.71 7.57
CA MET A 99 17.01 26.35 7.81
C MET A 99 16.32 25.95 6.49
N ALA A 100 15.14 25.35 6.56
CA ALA A 100 14.39 24.91 5.37
C ALA A 100 14.16 26.06 4.38
N ASP A 101 13.79 27.24 4.88
CA ASP A 101 13.52 28.44 4.07
C ASP A 101 14.76 28.91 3.30
N HIS A 102 15.95 28.73 3.88
CA HIS A 102 17.22 29.05 3.20
C HIS A 102 17.42 28.13 1.99
N VAL A 103 17.17 26.84 2.17
CA VAL A 103 17.30 25.85 1.11
C VAL A 103 16.28 26.13 0.02
N GLU A 104 15.02 26.37 0.38
CA GLU A 104 13.96 26.68 -0.59
C GLU A 104 14.30 27.91 -1.44
N LEU A 105 14.79 28.98 -0.83
CA LEU A 105 15.23 30.17 -1.57
C LEU A 105 16.39 29.86 -2.52
N LEU A 106 17.42 29.13 -2.06
CA LEU A 106 18.53 28.70 -2.91
C LEU A 106 18.04 27.89 -4.11
N LEU A 107 17.11 26.97 -3.88
CA LEU A 107 16.56 26.16 -4.95
C LEU A 107 15.76 27.01 -5.95
N ASN A 108 14.96 27.97 -5.47
CA ASN A 108 14.21 28.93 -6.30
C ASN A 108 15.12 29.86 -7.12
N CYS A 109 16.34 30.13 -6.65
CA CYS A 109 17.36 30.86 -7.43
C CYS A 109 18.00 30.04 -8.57
N GLY A 110 17.57 28.79 -8.79
CA GLY A 110 18.14 27.93 -9.84
C GLY A 110 19.52 27.37 -9.50
N THR A 111 19.79 27.14 -8.20
CA THR A 111 21.10 26.63 -7.74
C THR A 111 21.41 25.25 -8.31
N ILE A 112 20.45 24.31 -8.34
CA ILE A 112 20.70 22.96 -8.86
C ILE A 112 21.10 22.97 -10.35
N PRO A 113 20.35 23.62 -11.27
CA PRO A 113 20.76 23.73 -12.67
C PRO A 113 22.17 24.29 -12.86
N LEU A 114 22.55 25.35 -12.12
CA LEU A 114 23.89 25.93 -12.21
C LEU A 114 24.97 24.96 -11.73
N LEU A 115 24.74 24.28 -10.60
CA LEU A 115 25.71 23.30 -10.09
C LEU A 115 25.92 22.18 -11.10
N LEU A 116 24.86 21.67 -11.72
CA LEU A 116 24.94 20.65 -12.78
C LEU A 116 25.70 21.14 -14.01
N GLU A 117 25.53 22.40 -14.42
CA GLU A 117 26.29 23.02 -15.51
C GLU A 117 27.80 23.03 -15.21
N ILE A 118 28.18 23.32 -13.95
CA ILE A 118 29.59 23.40 -13.52
C ILE A 118 30.23 22.01 -13.45
N LEU A 119 29.45 20.96 -13.18
CA LEU A 119 29.98 19.59 -13.20
C LEU A 119 30.51 19.21 -14.60
N GLU A 120 30.11 19.89 -15.66
CA GLU A 120 30.65 19.67 -17.02
C GLU A 120 32.05 20.26 -17.23
N GLU A 121 32.57 21.04 -16.28
CA GLU A 121 33.92 21.59 -16.34
C GLU A 121 34.98 20.56 -15.90
N ASN A 122 36.27 20.96 -15.96
CA ASN A 122 37.41 20.08 -15.66
C ASN A 122 38.09 20.39 -14.31
N GLU A 123 37.63 21.41 -13.59
CA GLU A 123 38.27 21.89 -12.37
C GLU A 123 37.89 21.02 -11.15
N LYS A 124 38.77 20.09 -10.77
CA LYS A 124 38.48 19.05 -9.77
C LYS A 124 38.01 19.58 -8.42
N LEU A 125 38.68 20.62 -7.89
CA LEU A 125 38.32 21.19 -6.60
C LEU A 125 36.95 21.85 -6.63
N LEU A 126 36.63 22.53 -7.74
CA LEU A 126 35.34 23.18 -7.91
C LEU A 126 34.22 22.14 -8.03
N ILE A 127 34.45 21.06 -8.78
CA ILE A 127 33.54 19.92 -8.88
C ILE A 127 33.27 19.31 -7.50
N ASP A 128 34.29 19.09 -6.68
CA ASP A 128 34.14 18.51 -5.33
C ASP A 128 33.25 19.36 -4.42
N VAL A 129 33.47 20.69 -4.41
CA VAL A 129 32.64 21.62 -3.64
C VAL A 129 31.21 21.65 -4.18
N CYS A 130 31.04 21.68 -5.51
CA CYS A 130 29.73 21.69 -6.15
C CYS A 130 28.94 20.41 -5.89
N LEU A 131 29.58 19.23 -5.93
CA LEU A 131 28.97 17.95 -5.58
C LEU A 131 28.56 17.91 -4.10
N CYS A 132 29.38 18.44 -3.21
CA CYS A 132 29.03 18.55 -1.80
C CYS A 132 27.79 19.44 -1.60
N CYS A 133 27.74 20.58 -2.30
CA CYS A 133 26.59 21.48 -2.27
C CYS A 133 25.33 20.82 -2.84
N LEU A 134 25.45 20.19 -4.02
CA LEU A 134 24.35 19.49 -4.69
C LEU A 134 23.80 18.36 -3.82
N ARG A 135 24.67 17.57 -3.16
CA ARG A 135 24.25 16.56 -2.18
C ARG A 135 23.42 17.17 -1.06
N THR A 136 23.89 18.26 -0.45
CA THR A 136 23.16 18.91 0.65
C THR A 136 21.80 19.41 0.19
N LEU A 137 21.72 20.05 -0.98
CA LEU A 137 20.46 20.48 -1.57
C LEU A 137 19.53 19.29 -1.84
N ALA A 138 20.04 18.20 -2.43
CA ALA A 138 19.27 17.01 -2.76
C ALA A 138 18.70 16.31 -1.51
N LEU A 139 19.43 16.27 -0.40
CA LEU A 139 18.96 15.72 0.88
C LEU A 139 17.80 16.52 1.49
N HIS A 140 17.72 17.82 1.20
CA HIS A 140 16.69 18.72 1.70
C HIS A 140 15.54 18.95 0.71
N ASP A 141 15.68 18.51 -0.55
CA ASP A 141 14.62 18.57 -1.55
C ASP A 141 13.52 17.54 -1.26
N LYS A 142 12.52 17.98 -0.48
CA LYS A 142 11.30 17.23 -0.14
C LYS A 142 10.35 16.99 -1.34
N GLY A 143 10.79 17.23 -2.57
CA GLY A 143 9.98 17.07 -3.78
C GLY A 143 9.31 18.35 -4.25
N SER A 144 9.68 19.51 -3.70
CA SER A 144 9.08 20.81 -4.04
C SER A 144 9.44 21.27 -5.46
N LEU A 145 10.54 20.78 -6.04
CA LEU A 145 11.07 21.29 -7.31
C LEU A 145 11.27 20.24 -8.41
N SER A 146 10.70 19.03 -8.26
CA SER A 146 10.68 17.95 -9.26
C SER A 146 11.88 17.97 -10.22
N THR A 147 13.11 18.03 -9.68
CA THR A 147 14.28 18.20 -10.54
C THR A 147 14.52 16.89 -11.26
N THR A 148 14.08 16.83 -12.51
CA THR A 148 14.31 15.68 -13.39
C THR A 148 15.71 15.81 -13.98
N TYR A 149 16.58 14.88 -13.62
CA TYR A 149 17.91 14.77 -14.21
C TYR A 149 17.80 14.19 -15.62
N THR A 150 18.47 14.81 -16.58
CA THR A 150 18.59 14.26 -17.94
C THR A 150 19.52 13.04 -17.96
N LEU A 151 19.38 12.18 -18.97
CA LEU A 151 20.25 11.02 -19.15
C LEU A 151 21.74 11.41 -19.14
N GLN A 152 22.10 12.50 -19.82
CA GLN A 152 23.47 13.01 -19.87
C GLN A 152 23.98 13.43 -18.49
N GLN A 153 23.17 14.14 -17.69
CA GLN A 153 23.54 14.54 -16.33
C GLN A 153 23.73 13.33 -15.41
N LEU A 154 22.87 12.31 -15.55
CA LEU A 154 23.02 11.05 -14.79
C LEU A 154 24.31 10.31 -15.18
N GLN A 155 24.59 10.19 -16.48
CA GLN A 155 25.84 9.59 -16.98
C GLN A 155 27.07 10.38 -16.49
N LYS A 156 26.99 11.71 -16.50
CA LYS A 156 28.05 12.57 -15.99
C LYS A 156 28.27 12.34 -14.49
N LEU A 157 27.21 12.31 -13.69
CA LEU A 157 27.31 11.99 -12.26
C LEU A 157 27.97 10.63 -12.04
N LEU A 158 27.49 9.59 -12.73
CA LEU A 158 28.06 8.24 -12.66
C LEU A 158 29.55 8.18 -13.04
N SER A 159 30.03 9.06 -13.93
CA SER A 159 31.44 9.13 -14.33
C SER A 159 32.38 9.53 -13.18
N PHE A 160 31.88 10.22 -12.15
CA PHE A 160 32.65 10.65 -10.98
C PHE A 160 32.88 9.56 -9.93
N VAL A 161 32.44 8.33 -10.21
CA VAL A 161 32.38 7.23 -9.25
C VAL A 161 33.43 6.15 -9.52
N ASN A 162 34.45 6.48 -10.31
CA ASN A 162 35.57 5.58 -10.58
C ASN A 162 36.30 5.20 -9.27
N PRO A 163 36.71 3.93 -9.05
CA PRO A 163 37.54 3.53 -7.92
C PRO A 163 38.81 4.35 -7.67
N SER A 164 39.35 5.02 -8.69
CA SER A 164 40.51 5.92 -8.56
C SER A 164 40.18 7.30 -7.98
N GLU A 165 38.89 7.66 -7.87
CA GLU A 165 38.45 8.95 -7.35
C GLU A 165 38.43 8.99 -5.83
N ASN A 166 38.38 10.21 -5.27
CA ASN A 166 38.34 10.37 -3.82
C ASN A 166 37.00 9.86 -3.24
N ILE A 167 37.09 9.29 -2.04
CA ILE A 167 35.95 8.71 -1.31
C ILE A 167 34.81 9.73 -1.09
N PRO A 168 35.08 11.01 -0.71
CA PRO A 168 34.02 12.00 -0.54
C PRO A 168 33.21 12.27 -1.80
N ARG A 169 33.86 12.31 -2.98
CA ARG A 169 33.20 12.50 -4.28
C ARG A 169 32.25 11.34 -4.57
N GLN A 170 32.74 10.11 -4.46
CA GLN A 170 31.95 8.89 -4.66
C GLN A 170 30.74 8.85 -3.72
N ALA A 171 30.95 9.15 -2.43
CA ALA A 171 29.88 9.22 -1.45
C ALA A 171 28.83 10.29 -1.80
N CYS A 172 29.28 11.48 -2.24
CA CYS A 172 28.36 12.54 -2.65
C CYS A 172 27.50 12.14 -3.84
N VAL A 173 28.11 11.55 -4.87
CA VAL A 173 27.39 11.12 -6.06
C VAL A 173 26.36 10.04 -5.71
N ALA A 174 26.73 9.01 -4.95
CA ALA A 174 25.77 7.97 -4.57
C ALA A 174 24.57 8.53 -3.77
N THR A 175 24.80 9.50 -2.89
CA THR A 175 23.70 10.19 -2.19
C THR A 175 22.84 11.00 -3.16
N ILE A 176 23.44 11.74 -4.11
CA ILE A 176 22.69 12.51 -5.11
C ILE A 176 21.80 11.59 -5.96
N LEU A 177 22.35 10.46 -6.44
CA LEU A 177 21.60 9.49 -7.25
C LEU A 177 20.46 8.85 -6.46
N SER A 178 20.69 8.50 -5.18
CA SER A 178 19.66 8.01 -4.27
C SER A 178 18.52 9.02 -4.10
N CYS A 179 18.84 10.29 -3.85
CA CYS A 179 17.84 11.36 -3.73
C CYS A 179 17.13 11.68 -5.06
N ALA A 180 17.78 11.45 -6.20
CA ALA A 180 17.19 11.62 -7.51
C ALA A 180 16.19 10.50 -7.85
N CYS A 181 16.34 9.30 -7.26
CA CYS A 181 15.50 8.14 -7.54
C CYS A 181 14.16 8.17 -6.77
N LYS A 182 13.23 9.04 -7.18
CA LYS A 182 11.96 9.26 -6.46
C LYS A 182 10.77 8.46 -6.99
N GLY A 183 10.81 7.97 -8.23
CA GLY A 183 9.70 7.20 -8.81
C GLY A 183 10.07 6.42 -10.07
N PRO A 184 9.07 5.81 -10.74
CA PRO A 184 9.31 4.91 -11.88
C PRO A 184 10.07 5.53 -13.05
N VAL A 185 9.91 6.83 -13.29
CA VAL A 185 10.59 7.55 -14.37
C VAL A 185 12.09 7.66 -14.05
N GLU A 186 12.44 8.11 -12.85
CA GLU A 186 13.83 8.28 -12.44
C GLU A 186 14.54 6.94 -12.26
N GLN A 187 13.84 5.91 -11.78
CA GLN A 187 14.35 4.53 -11.72
C GLN A 187 14.80 4.04 -13.11
N LYS A 188 13.95 4.21 -14.13
CA LYS A 188 14.28 3.83 -15.52
C LYS A 188 15.40 4.70 -16.10
N ALA A 189 15.40 6.00 -15.81
CA ALA A 189 16.44 6.91 -16.28
C ALA A 189 17.83 6.54 -15.72
N LEU A 190 17.92 6.23 -14.42
CA LEU A 190 19.14 5.73 -13.80
C LEU A 190 19.59 4.39 -14.40
N CYS A 191 18.64 3.48 -14.62
CA CYS A 191 18.89 2.20 -15.27
C CYS A 191 19.48 2.39 -16.67
N ALA A 192 18.85 3.23 -17.49
CA ALA A 192 19.32 3.57 -18.84
C ALA A 192 20.66 4.32 -18.86
N ALA A 193 20.99 5.06 -17.79
CA ALA A 193 22.28 5.71 -17.63
C ALA A 193 23.44 4.73 -17.32
N GLY A 194 23.13 3.44 -17.08
CA GLY A 194 24.13 2.43 -16.71
C GLY A 194 24.41 2.36 -15.21
N ALA A 195 23.52 2.89 -14.37
CA ALA A 195 23.70 2.88 -12.92
C ALA A 195 23.90 1.48 -12.32
N PRO A 196 23.20 0.40 -12.73
CA PRO A 196 23.38 -0.93 -12.13
C PRO A 196 24.83 -1.40 -12.11
N GLN A 197 25.54 -1.29 -13.24
CA GLN A 197 26.94 -1.71 -13.36
C GLN A 197 27.87 -0.87 -12.49
N VAL A 198 27.68 0.45 -12.46
CA VAL A 198 28.50 1.37 -11.66
C VAL A 198 28.27 1.14 -10.16
N LEU A 199 27.01 0.98 -9.74
CA LEU A 199 26.65 0.71 -8.36
C LEU A 199 27.17 -0.66 -7.89
N ALA A 200 27.21 -1.68 -8.76
CA ALA A 200 27.84 -2.96 -8.44
C ALA A 200 29.33 -2.82 -8.12
N VAL A 201 30.05 -1.97 -8.85
CA VAL A 201 31.46 -1.64 -8.57
C VAL A 201 31.60 -0.98 -7.20
N MET A 202 30.72 -0.01 -6.89
CA MET A 202 30.73 0.70 -5.60
C MET A 202 30.45 -0.22 -4.41
N LEU A 203 29.57 -1.22 -4.57
CA LEU A 203 29.29 -2.20 -3.53
C LEU A 203 30.54 -2.96 -3.09
N CYS A 204 31.54 -3.11 -3.97
CA CYS A 204 32.80 -3.79 -3.69
C CYS A 204 33.87 -2.88 -3.06
N MET A 205 33.62 -1.57 -2.93
CA MET A 205 34.52 -0.65 -2.25
C MET A 205 34.56 -0.94 -0.75
N GLN A 206 35.69 -0.69 -0.08
CA GLN A 206 35.85 -1.01 1.35
C GLN A 206 35.18 0.02 2.29
N HIS A 207 34.96 1.25 1.81
CA HIS A 207 34.55 2.35 2.68
C HIS A 207 33.03 2.46 2.86
N ILE A 208 32.56 2.44 4.12
CA ILE A 208 31.13 2.44 4.47
C ILE A 208 30.38 3.68 3.96
N ALA A 209 31.06 4.84 3.91
CA ALA A 209 30.46 6.09 3.45
C ALA A 209 30.06 6.08 1.97
N VAL A 210 30.58 5.11 1.21
CA VAL A 210 30.20 4.89 -0.19
C VAL A 210 29.11 3.81 -0.26
N ARG A 211 29.35 2.66 0.38
CA ARG A 211 28.48 1.48 0.28
C ARG A 211 27.06 1.74 0.78
N ILE A 212 26.87 2.46 1.88
CA ILE A 212 25.53 2.72 2.43
C ILE A 212 24.69 3.54 1.45
N PRO A 213 25.14 4.73 0.96
CA PRO A 213 24.43 5.44 -0.10
C PRO A 213 24.20 4.63 -1.38
N THR A 214 25.16 3.78 -1.78
CA THR A 214 24.99 2.87 -2.93
C THR A 214 23.84 1.89 -2.70
N LEU A 215 23.76 1.26 -1.52
CA LEU A 215 22.66 0.37 -1.16
C LEU A 215 21.33 1.12 -1.14
N THR A 216 21.29 2.33 -0.55
CA THR A 216 20.07 3.14 -0.55
C THR A 216 19.60 3.48 -1.97
N CYS A 217 20.54 3.80 -2.87
CA CYS A 217 20.24 4.03 -4.29
C CYS A 217 19.70 2.77 -4.98
N LEU A 218 20.32 1.59 -4.77
CA LEU A 218 19.84 0.32 -5.32
C LEU A 218 18.46 -0.05 -4.79
N ALA A 219 18.21 0.15 -3.49
CA ALA A 219 16.91 -0.07 -2.89
C ALA A 219 15.85 0.85 -3.54
N ALA A 220 16.14 2.14 -3.72
CA ALA A 220 15.25 3.08 -4.38
C ALA A 220 14.97 2.69 -5.84
N MET A 221 16.01 2.23 -6.57
CA MET A 221 15.89 1.78 -7.96
C MET A 221 14.93 0.59 -8.11
N CYS A 222 14.99 -0.36 -7.16
CA CYS A 222 14.21 -1.61 -7.24
C CYS A 222 12.80 -1.52 -6.64
N TYR A 223 12.42 -0.40 -6.02
CA TYR A 223 11.13 -0.28 -5.33
C TYR A 223 9.96 -0.28 -6.32
N GLU A 224 9.11 -1.32 -6.26
CA GLU A 224 7.87 -1.47 -7.06
C GLU A 224 8.06 -1.37 -8.59
N ASN A 225 9.27 -1.68 -9.10
CA ASN A 225 9.57 -1.60 -10.53
C ASN A 225 10.21 -2.89 -11.04
N LYS A 226 9.38 -3.74 -11.64
CA LYS A 226 9.77 -5.08 -12.13
C LYS A 226 10.91 -5.05 -13.14
N GLU A 227 10.87 -4.10 -14.08
CA GLU A 227 11.86 -3.99 -15.15
C GLU A 227 13.24 -3.62 -14.60
N VAL A 228 13.30 -2.56 -13.79
CA VAL A 228 14.56 -2.10 -13.18
C VAL A 228 15.09 -3.11 -12.16
N ALA A 229 14.23 -3.72 -11.36
CA ALA A 229 14.63 -4.77 -10.43
C ALA A 229 15.21 -6.00 -11.13
N ALA A 230 14.66 -6.39 -12.30
CA ALA A 230 15.19 -7.49 -13.09
C ALA A 230 16.57 -7.15 -13.68
N GLU A 231 16.76 -5.94 -14.20
CA GLU A 231 18.06 -5.49 -14.69
C GLU A 231 19.11 -5.48 -13.57
N VAL A 232 18.77 -4.93 -12.40
CA VAL A 232 19.64 -4.93 -11.22
C VAL A 232 19.96 -6.37 -10.78
N ALA A 233 18.96 -7.25 -10.72
CA ALA A 233 19.16 -8.64 -10.30
C ALA A 233 20.10 -9.42 -11.25
N ASN A 234 20.03 -9.14 -12.56
CA ASN A 234 20.82 -9.81 -13.59
C ASN A 234 22.18 -9.13 -13.85
N THR A 235 22.44 -7.95 -13.28
CA THR A 235 23.71 -7.25 -13.45
C THR A 235 24.84 -8.03 -12.76
N VAL A 236 25.94 -8.25 -13.49
CA VAL A 236 27.10 -9.02 -13.05
C VAL A 236 28.33 -8.13 -12.92
N TYR A 237 29.05 -8.28 -11.81
CA TYR A 237 30.36 -7.67 -11.60
C TYR A 237 31.34 -8.71 -11.07
N HIS A 238 32.47 -8.90 -11.76
CA HIS A 238 33.44 -9.98 -11.51
C HIS A 238 32.79 -11.36 -11.34
N ASP A 239 31.93 -11.74 -12.29
CA ASP A 239 31.19 -13.01 -12.30
C ASP A 239 30.21 -13.22 -11.12
N VAL A 240 29.94 -12.18 -10.34
CA VAL A 240 28.98 -12.20 -9.23
C VAL A 240 27.79 -11.28 -9.54
N MET A 241 26.59 -11.82 -9.49
CA MET A 241 25.36 -11.02 -9.62
C MET A 241 25.14 -10.12 -8.40
N ILE A 242 24.52 -8.94 -8.59
CA ILE A 242 24.23 -8.00 -7.49
C ILE A 242 23.55 -8.65 -6.27
N PRO A 243 22.51 -9.51 -6.40
CA PRO A 243 21.90 -10.17 -5.24
C PRO A 243 22.91 -10.94 -4.37
N ASN A 244 23.92 -11.58 -4.97
CA ASN A 244 24.96 -12.29 -4.24
C ASN A 244 25.96 -11.34 -3.55
N LEU A 245 26.26 -10.19 -4.18
CA LEU A 245 27.04 -9.12 -3.52
C LEU A 245 26.29 -8.60 -2.29
N LEU A 246 24.97 -8.39 -2.40
CA LEU A 246 24.12 -7.95 -1.29
C LEU A 246 24.07 -8.98 -0.16
N VAL A 247 24.03 -10.28 -0.46
CA VAL A 247 24.08 -11.34 0.58
C VAL A 247 25.34 -11.24 1.42
N SER A 248 26.50 -10.94 0.81
CA SER A 248 27.75 -10.78 1.57
C SER A 248 27.67 -9.66 2.62
N LEU A 249 26.79 -8.68 2.39
CA LEU A 249 26.57 -7.51 3.23
C LEU A 249 25.58 -7.74 4.38
N LEU A 250 24.89 -8.88 4.39
CA LEU A 250 23.99 -9.30 5.47
C LEU A 250 24.74 -9.96 6.65
N SER A 251 26.04 -10.20 6.50
CA SER A 251 26.87 -10.90 7.48
C SER A 251 26.97 -10.14 8.80
N ARG A 252 27.05 -10.86 9.93
CA ARG A 252 27.03 -10.27 11.28
C ARG A 252 28.25 -9.40 11.60
N ASP A 253 29.35 -9.56 10.87
CA ASP A 253 30.56 -8.74 10.97
C ASP A 253 30.40 -7.36 10.30
N LYS A 254 29.31 -7.13 9.56
CA LYS A 254 29.03 -5.84 8.91
C LYS A 254 28.27 -4.89 9.85
N PRO A 255 28.40 -3.56 9.68
CA PRO A 255 27.57 -2.59 10.38
C PRO A 255 26.07 -2.86 10.19
N ILE A 256 25.24 -2.61 11.20
CA ILE A 256 23.80 -2.90 11.16
C ILE A 256 23.11 -2.11 10.05
N GLU A 257 23.52 -0.86 9.83
CA GLU A 257 23.03 0.00 8.75
C GLU A 257 23.22 -0.65 7.38
N MET A 258 24.38 -1.27 7.17
CA MET A 258 24.71 -1.96 5.92
C MET A 258 23.85 -3.22 5.75
N GLN A 259 23.65 -3.99 6.82
CA GLN A 259 22.78 -5.16 6.80
C GLN A 259 21.33 -4.77 6.49
N LEU A 260 20.83 -3.68 7.07
CA LEU A 260 19.47 -3.16 6.83
C LEU A 260 19.27 -2.71 5.39
N GLU A 261 20.17 -1.87 4.87
CA GLU A 261 20.06 -1.35 3.50
C GLU A 261 20.23 -2.46 2.45
N ALA A 262 21.12 -3.44 2.68
CA ALA A 262 21.24 -4.62 1.82
C ALA A 262 20.00 -5.51 1.89
N SER A 263 19.42 -5.71 3.08
CA SER A 263 18.16 -6.45 3.23
C SER A 263 17.03 -5.72 2.50
N LYS A 264 16.97 -4.39 2.56
CA LYS A 264 15.97 -3.56 1.86
C LYS A 264 16.09 -3.67 0.35
N CYS A 265 17.31 -3.68 -0.19
CA CYS A 265 17.54 -3.94 -1.61
C CYS A 265 16.95 -5.30 -2.03
N LEU A 266 17.29 -6.37 -1.30
CA LEU A 266 16.84 -7.72 -1.60
C LEU A 266 15.31 -7.86 -1.46
N THR A 267 14.72 -7.26 -0.41
CA THR A 267 13.27 -7.19 -0.26
C THR A 267 12.63 -6.50 -1.47
N ASN A 268 13.16 -5.37 -1.92
CA ASN A 268 12.60 -4.64 -3.06
C ASN A 268 12.74 -5.41 -4.38
N ILE A 269 13.88 -6.06 -4.61
CA ILE A 269 14.09 -6.93 -5.79
C ILE A 269 13.06 -8.07 -5.80
N TYR A 270 12.85 -8.74 -4.67
CA TYR A 270 11.83 -9.78 -4.51
C TYR A 270 10.41 -9.23 -4.72
N ARG A 271 10.06 -8.13 -4.04
CA ARG A 271 8.71 -7.53 -4.10
C ARG A 271 8.35 -6.98 -5.48
N ALA A 272 9.35 -6.58 -6.27
CA ALA A 272 9.19 -6.22 -7.67
C ALA A 272 9.06 -7.44 -8.61
N GLY A 273 9.27 -8.66 -8.10
CA GLY A 273 9.11 -9.92 -8.83
C GLY A 273 10.36 -10.37 -9.61
N ALA A 274 11.54 -9.83 -9.30
CA ALA A 274 12.81 -10.25 -9.92
C ALA A 274 13.46 -11.44 -9.19
N LEU A 275 13.10 -11.68 -7.93
CA LEU A 275 13.40 -12.91 -7.19
C LEU A 275 12.10 -13.55 -6.70
N SER A 276 12.12 -14.86 -6.45
CA SER A 276 10.97 -15.56 -5.86
C SER A 276 11.10 -15.66 -4.33
N ALA A 277 9.99 -15.91 -3.64
CA ALA A 277 10.00 -16.13 -2.19
C ALA A 277 10.80 -17.39 -1.80
N PHE A 278 10.82 -18.39 -2.68
CA PHE A 278 11.56 -19.64 -2.54
C PHE A 278 13.06 -19.50 -2.79
N ASP A 279 13.50 -18.34 -3.30
CA ASP A 279 14.92 -18.10 -3.51
C ASP A 279 15.66 -18.16 -2.16
N THR A 280 16.76 -18.91 -2.12
CA THR A 280 17.57 -19.08 -0.90
C THR A 280 18.10 -17.75 -0.36
N ILE A 281 18.29 -16.74 -1.22
CA ILE A 281 18.67 -15.38 -0.82
C ILE A 281 17.56 -14.73 0.02
N ILE A 282 16.30 -14.98 -0.33
CA ILE A 282 15.16 -14.41 0.38
C ILE A 282 14.88 -15.20 1.65
N ALA A 283 14.56 -16.49 1.49
CA ALA A 283 14.14 -17.35 2.60
C ALA A 283 15.25 -17.61 3.63
N ASN A 284 16.51 -17.82 3.19
CA ASN A 284 17.59 -18.30 4.07
C ASN A 284 18.64 -17.23 4.42
N ARG A 285 18.57 -16.03 3.84
CA ARG A 285 19.51 -14.92 4.13
C ARG A 285 18.80 -13.66 4.57
N THR A 286 17.93 -13.11 3.73
CA THR A 286 17.26 -11.83 3.97
C THR A 286 16.29 -11.90 5.14
N LEU A 287 15.39 -12.90 5.14
CA LEU A 287 14.38 -13.06 6.19
C LEU A 287 15.03 -13.29 7.57
N PRO A 288 15.97 -14.24 7.77
CA PRO A 288 16.63 -14.42 9.07
C PRO A 288 17.42 -13.20 9.54
N CYS A 289 18.00 -12.42 8.62
CA CYS A 289 18.68 -11.18 8.95
C CYS A 289 17.71 -10.18 9.60
N LEU A 290 16.57 -9.91 8.94
CA LEU A 290 15.56 -8.98 9.45
C LEU A 290 14.93 -9.45 10.77
N VAL A 291 14.64 -10.74 10.90
CA VAL A 291 14.12 -11.32 12.15
C VAL A 291 15.10 -11.13 13.31
N ARG A 292 16.41 -11.33 13.08
CA ARG A 292 17.44 -11.06 14.07
C ARG A 292 17.49 -9.57 14.42
N LEU A 293 17.48 -8.69 13.43
CA LEU A 293 17.59 -7.23 13.63
C LEU A 293 16.39 -6.61 14.38
N CYS A 294 15.26 -7.32 14.49
CA CYS A 294 14.12 -6.92 15.32
C CYS A 294 14.36 -7.09 16.84
N GLN A 295 15.33 -7.89 17.24
CA GLN A 295 15.54 -8.30 18.64
C GLN A 295 15.95 -7.13 19.55
N ALA A 296 15.64 -7.26 20.84
CA ALA A 296 15.83 -6.21 21.84
C ALA A 296 17.29 -5.80 22.10
N GLU A 297 18.26 -6.61 21.67
CA GLU A 297 19.69 -6.30 21.76
C GLU A 297 20.13 -5.14 20.85
N HIS A 298 19.34 -4.83 19.82
CA HIS A 298 19.66 -3.77 18.87
C HIS A 298 19.03 -2.43 19.27
N ALA A 299 19.67 -1.33 18.85
CA ALA A 299 19.14 0.01 19.08
C ALA A 299 17.77 0.19 18.40
N LEU A 300 16.89 0.97 19.05
CA LEU A 300 15.50 1.15 18.64
C LEU A 300 15.34 1.54 17.15
N PRO A 301 16.09 2.50 16.57
CA PRO A 301 15.95 2.87 15.16
C PRO A 301 16.18 1.70 14.20
N TYR A 302 17.14 0.81 14.51
CA TYR A 302 17.41 -0.37 13.68
C TYR A 302 16.31 -1.41 13.77
N ARG A 303 15.76 -1.61 14.98
CA ARG A 303 14.63 -2.54 15.19
C ARG A 303 13.38 -2.07 14.45
N ILE A 304 13.12 -0.75 14.44
CA ILE A 304 12.03 -0.13 13.66
C ILE A 304 12.21 -0.44 12.18
N ALA A 305 13.37 -0.09 11.62
CA ALA A 305 13.66 -0.31 10.19
C ALA A 305 13.59 -1.80 9.80
N ALA A 306 14.09 -2.69 10.67
CA ALA A 306 14.01 -4.13 10.48
C ALA A 306 12.56 -4.63 10.45
N ALA A 307 11.72 -4.19 11.40
CA ALA A 307 10.32 -4.58 11.49
C ALA A 307 9.48 -4.06 10.31
N GLU A 308 9.73 -2.83 9.85
CA GLU A 308 9.08 -2.29 8.65
C GLU A 308 9.44 -3.09 7.40
N ASN A 309 10.73 -3.35 7.20
CA ASN A 309 11.20 -4.12 6.06
C ASN A 309 10.73 -5.59 6.12
N LEU A 310 10.68 -6.18 7.32
CA LEU A 310 10.14 -7.52 7.53
C LEU A 310 8.64 -7.58 7.18
N GLY A 311 7.87 -6.58 7.59
CA GLY A 311 6.46 -6.47 7.22
C GLY A 311 6.28 -6.42 5.71
N TYR A 312 7.07 -5.60 5.02
CA TYR A 312 7.02 -5.52 3.55
C TYR A 312 7.48 -6.82 2.86
N LEU A 313 8.52 -7.47 3.39
CA LEU A 313 9.03 -8.74 2.86
C LEU A 313 7.99 -9.87 2.94
N THR A 314 7.23 -9.93 4.03
CA THR A 314 6.32 -11.06 4.30
C THR A 314 4.89 -10.83 3.81
N GLU A 315 4.51 -9.61 3.41
CA GLU A 315 3.10 -9.23 3.25
C GLU A 315 2.32 -10.04 2.20
N VAL A 316 2.96 -10.53 1.14
CA VAL A 316 2.30 -11.22 0.03
C VAL A 316 2.56 -12.73 -0.04
N ASP A 317 3.34 -13.29 0.88
CA ASP A 317 3.77 -14.70 0.80
C ASP A 317 3.58 -15.45 2.12
N SER A 318 2.73 -16.49 2.07
CA SER A 318 2.37 -17.29 3.25
C SER A 318 3.52 -18.13 3.79
N GLU A 319 4.46 -18.58 2.95
CA GLU A 319 5.59 -19.40 3.41
C GLU A 319 6.62 -18.53 4.13
N LEU A 320 6.88 -17.32 3.64
CA LEU A 320 7.72 -16.36 4.35
C LEU A 320 7.09 -15.95 5.68
N GLN A 321 5.77 -15.76 5.75
CA GLN A 321 5.04 -15.49 7.00
C GLN A 321 5.24 -16.63 8.01
N GLN A 322 5.04 -17.88 7.56
CA GLN A 322 5.26 -19.08 8.39
C GLN A 322 6.71 -19.18 8.85
N THR A 323 7.66 -19.06 7.94
CA THR A 323 9.10 -19.15 8.24
C THR A 323 9.53 -18.07 9.24
N ALA A 324 9.02 -16.84 9.09
CA ALA A 324 9.26 -15.76 10.03
C ALA A 324 8.70 -16.08 11.42
N ALA A 325 7.47 -16.59 11.48
CA ALA A 325 6.77 -16.88 12.72
C ALA A 325 7.33 -18.10 13.49
N ILE A 326 8.07 -19.01 12.84
CA ILE A 326 8.79 -20.10 13.52
C ILE A 326 9.83 -19.55 14.50
N SER A 327 10.37 -18.35 14.26
CA SER A 327 11.26 -17.70 15.22
C SER A 327 10.50 -17.35 16.50
N ASN A 328 10.74 -18.14 17.57
CA ASN A 328 10.08 -17.98 18.87
C ASN A 328 10.20 -16.57 19.47
N GLN A 329 11.25 -15.82 19.10
CA GLN A 329 11.53 -14.50 19.64
C GLN A 329 10.93 -13.36 18.82
N LEU A 330 10.44 -13.60 17.60
CA LEU A 330 9.97 -12.52 16.72
C LEU A 330 8.71 -11.84 17.28
N ILE A 331 7.69 -12.62 17.63
CA ILE A 331 6.43 -12.09 18.18
C ILE A 331 6.69 -11.28 19.46
N GLY A 332 7.55 -11.79 20.35
CA GLY A 332 7.98 -11.05 21.54
C GLY A 332 8.69 -9.73 21.20
N SER A 333 9.64 -9.78 20.27
CA SER A 333 10.41 -8.59 19.83
C SER A 333 9.53 -7.50 19.22
N LEU A 334 8.52 -7.89 18.43
CA LEU A 334 7.53 -6.96 17.85
C LEU A 334 6.58 -6.42 18.91
N THR A 335 6.24 -7.22 19.92
CA THR A 335 5.41 -6.80 21.06
C THR A 335 6.12 -5.73 21.88
N ASP A 336 7.43 -5.88 22.10
CA ASP A 336 8.24 -4.84 22.75
C ASP A 336 8.23 -3.52 21.98
N LEU A 337 8.34 -3.57 20.64
CA LEU A 337 8.22 -2.38 19.80
C LEU A 337 6.82 -1.76 19.90
N LEU A 338 5.78 -2.58 19.95
CA LEU A 338 4.40 -2.12 20.11
C LEU A 338 4.14 -1.44 21.46
N ASN A 339 4.85 -1.86 22.50
CA ASN A 339 4.75 -1.27 23.84
C ASN A 339 5.65 -0.04 24.03
N SER A 340 6.43 0.33 23.01
CA SER A 340 7.25 1.55 23.02
C SER A 340 6.39 2.82 23.03
N SER A 341 6.92 3.89 23.63
CA SER A 341 6.38 5.24 23.52
C SER A 341 6.61 5.85 22.13
N ASP A 342 7.58 5.32 21.37
CA ASP A 342 7.91 5.79 20.04
C ASP A 342 6.84 5.39 19.00
N THR A 343 6.30 6.39 18.30
CA THR A 343 5.25 6.20 17.30
C THR A 343 5.71 5.36 16.11
N ALA A 344 6.96 5.53 15.64
CA ALA A 344 7.46 4.74 14.53
C ALA A 344 7.62 3.26 14.91
N ALA A 345 8.04 2.96 16.15
CA ALA A 345 8.09 1.61 16.69
C ALA A 345 6.73 0.92 16.73
N ARG A 346 5.70 1.61 17.25
CA ARG A 346 4.33 1.05 17.27
C ARG A 346 3.81 0.79 15.85
N ARG A 347 4.04 1.73 14.94
CA ARG A 347 3.63 1.62 13.53
C ARG A 347 4.28 0.43 12.83
N ALA A 348 5.60 0.28 13.00
CA ALA A 348 6.37 -0.82 12.44
C ALA A 348 5.89 -2.18 12.97
N ALA A 349 5.67 -2.27 14.28
CA ALA A 349 5.16 -3.48 14.92
C ALA A 349 3.77 -3.87 14.38
N PHE A 350 2.84 -2.92 14.29
CA PHE A 350 1.51 -3.17 13.73
C PHE A 350 1.56 -3.65 12.27
N ARG A 351 2.41 -3.04 11.43
CA ARG A 351 2.58 -3.47 10.04
C ARG A 351 3.15 -4.89 9.95
N ALA A 352 4.15 -5.21 10.77
CA ALA A 352 4.72 -6.55 10.83
C ALA A 352 3.68 -7.59 11.29
N PHE A 353 2.88 -7.30 12.33
CA PHE A 353 1.81 -8.18 12.78
C PHE A 353 0.69 -8.34 11.74
N ALA A 354 0.30 -7.27 11.06
CA ALA A 354 -0.69 -7.32 9.99
C ALA A 354 -0.24 -8.25 8.87
N SER A 355 1.04 -8.17 8.49
CA SER A 355 1.65 -9.06 7.50
C SER A 355 1.68 -10.52 7.97
N LEU A 356 2.24 -10.78 9.15
CA LEU A 356 2.40 -12.15 9.69
C LEU A 356 1.05 -12.86 9.87
N GLY A 357 0.01 -12.15 10.32
CA GLY A 357 -1.32 -12.72 10.54
C GLY A 357 -2.19 -12.87 9.29
N ALA A 358 -1.69 -12.49 8.10
CA ALA A 358 -2.53 -12.30 6.93
C ALA A 358 -3.22 -13.60 6.46
N ASN A 359 -2.47 -14.71 6.42
CA ASN A 359 -2.92 -15.93 5.77
C ASN A 359 -3.01 -17.15 6.71
N ASP A 360 -2.27 -17.18 7.81
CA ASP A 360 -2.14 -18.37 8.67
C ASP A 360 -2.89 -18.24 10.01
N GLU A 361 -3.74 -19.23 10.34
CA GLU A 361 -4.58 -19.22 11.55
C GLU A 361 -3.76 -19.41 12.84
N ASP A 362 -2.74 -20.28 12.81
CA ASP A 362 -1.92 -20.53 14.00
C ASP A 362 -1.06 -19.31 14.32
N ILE A 363 -0.58 -18.60 13.29
CA ILE A 363 0.13 -17.32 13.47
C ILE A 363 -0.83 -16.28 14.07
N ARG A 364 -2.05 -16.11 13.53
CA ARG A 364 -3.05 -15.19 14.09
C ARG A 364 -3.32 -15.47 15.56
N LYS A 365 -3.54 -16.74 15.90
CA LYS A 365 -3.80 -17.17 17.27
C LYS A 365 -2.65 -16.81 18.20
N ARG A 366 -1.41 -17.14 17.83
CA ARG A 366 -0.20 -16.78 18.61
C ARG A 366 -0.05 -15.28 18.80
N ILE A 367 -0.32 -14.50 17.76
CA ILE A 367 -0.30 -13.03 17.83
C ILE A 367 -1.37 -12.56 18.83
N ILE A 368 -2.63 -12.97 18.66
CA ILE A 368 -3.76 -12.56 19.52
C ILE A 368 -3.56 -12.95 21.00
N GLU A 369 -2.99 -14.13 21.26
CA GLU A 369 -2.67 -14.62 22.61
C GLU A 369 -1.51 -13.86 23.27
N THR A 370 -0.81 -13.00 22.53
CA THR A 370 0.25 -12.17 23.09
C THR A 370 -0.32 -11.11 24.03
N ASN A 371 0.19 -11.09 25.26
CA ASN A 371 -0.33 -10.25 26.33
C ASN A 371 -0.41 -8.77 25.90
N ARG A 372 -1.55 -8.14 26.17
CA ARG A 372 -1.91 -6.75 25.85
C ARG A 372 -2.04 -6.41 24.36
N LEU A 373 -1.77 -7.30 23.41
CA LEU A 373 -1.83 -6.96 21.98
C LEU A 373 -3.19 -6.38 21.59
N MET A 374 -4.29 -7.06 21.93
CA MET A 374 -5.63 -6.59 21.56
C MET A 374 -6.00 -5.28 22.25
N GLY A 375 -5.52 -5.03 23.47
CA GLY A 375 -5.63 -3.73 24.12
C GLY A 375 -4.92 -2.62 23.34
N ARG A 376 -3.69 -2.89 22.88
CA ARG A 376 -2.92 -1.95 22.04
C ARG A 376 -3.57 -1.73 20.68
N VAL A 377 -4.17 -2.75 20.07
CA VAL A 377 -4.96 -2.60 18.85
C VAL A 377 -6.12 -1.64 19.09
N VAL A 378 -6.90 -1.83 20.15
CA VAL A 378 -8.03 -0.94 20.51
C VAL A 378 -7.58 0.51 20.73
N GLU A 379 -6.49 0.72 21.48
CA GLU A 379 -5.88 2.04 21.66
C GLU A 379 -5.44 2.64 20.31
N GLY A 380 -4.79 1.84 19.46
CA GLY A 380 -4.31 2.24 18.14
C GLY A 380 -5.43 2.66 17.18
N LEU A 381 -6.63 2.07 17.26
CA LEU A 381 -7.79 2.48 16.46
C LEU A 381 -8.23 3.93 16.77
N GLY A 382 -7.99 4.40 17.98
CA GLY A 382 -8.33 5.75 18.45
C GLY A 382 -7.12 6.70 18.59
N ASP A 383 -5.92 6.31 18.15
CA ASP A 383 -4.70 7.12 18.28
C ASP A 383 -4.83 8.42 17.44
N GLU A 384 -4.19 9.51 17.85
CA GLU A 384 -4.20 10.78 17.12
C GLU A 384 -3.34 10.72 15.85
N ASP A 385 -2.31 9.87 15.83
CA ASP A 385 -1.47 9.64 14.66
C ASP A 385 -2.19 8.77 13.62
N GLU A 386 -2.41 9.33 12.43
CA GLU A 386 -3.09 8.64 11.33
C GLU A 386 -2.37 7.37 10.87
N GLY A 387 -1.03 7.40 10.89
CA GLY A 387 -0.21 6.24 10.52
C GLY A 387 -0.36 5.09 11.50
N ILE A 388 -0.50 5.38 12.81
CA ILE A 388 -0.83 4.39 13.83
C ILE A 388 -2.23 3.86 13.61
N ARG A 389 -3.25 4.72 13.43
CA ARG A 389 -4.62 4.28 13.17
C ARG A 389 -4.70 3.33 11.99
N LEU A 390 -4.08 3.69 10.87
CA LEU A 390 -4.06 2.85 9.68
C LEU A 390 -3.36 1.51 9.93
N ALA A 391 -2.19 1.52 10.59
CA ALA A 391 -1.46 0.30 10.89
C ALA A 391 -2.24 -0.62 11.86
N ALA A 392 -2.87 -0.05 12.89
CA ALA A 392 -3.71 -0.77 13.85
C ALA A 392 -4.96 -1.35 13.18
N VAL A 393 -5.63 -0.60 12.31
CA VAL A 393 -6.78 -1.10 11.51
C VAL A 393 -6.36 -2.24 10.59
N ARG A 394 -5.22 -2.12 9.89
CA ARG A 394 -4.70 -3.20 9.02
C ARG A 394 -4.35 -4.45 9.84
N CYS A 395 -3.77 -4.27 11.02
CA CYS A 395 -3.52 -5.36 11.96
C CYS A 395 -4.84 -6.02 12.39
N LEU A 396 -5.82 -5.24 12.84
CA LEU A 396 -7.14 -5.75 13.22
C LEU A 396 -7.82 -6.51 12.07
N HIS A 397 -7.78 -5.97 10.85
CA HIS A 397 -8.34 -6.61 9.66
C HIS A 397 -7.69 -7.98 9.42
N SER A 398 -6.37 -8.07 9.56
CA SER A 398 -5.64 -9.32 9.42
C SER A 398 -6.07 -10.35 10.48
N LEU A 399 -6.09 -9.94 11.74
CA LEU A 399 -6.44 -10.79 12.88
C LEU A 399 -7.92 -11.20 12.88
N SER A 400 -8.83 -10.34 12.40
CA SER A 400 -10.27 -10.61 12.39
C SER A 400 -10.70 -11.71 11.41
N ARG A 401 -9.78 -12.22 10.59
CA ARG A 401 -10.02 -13.42 9.76
C ARG A 401 -10.08 -14.71 10.59
N SER A 402 -9.64 -14.68 11.85
CA SER A 402 -9.74 -15.84 12.76
C SER A 402 -11.16 -16.04 13.27
N VAL A 403 -11.84 -17.08 12.76
CA VAL A 403 -13.20 -17.45 13.15
C VAL A 403 -13.32 -17.74 14.65
N GLN A 404 -12.31 -18.41 15.23
CA GLN A 404 -12.34 -18.77 16.65
C GLN A 404 -12.24 -17.53 17.54
N GLN A 405 -11.34 -16.61 17.21
CA GLN A 405 -11.04 -15.42 18.03
C GLN A 405 -12.12 -14.34 17.92
N LEU A 406 -12.86 -14.31 16.80
CA LEU A 406 -14.04 -13.46 16.65
C LEU A 406 -15.10 -13.70 17.73
N ARG A 407 -15.23 -14.93 18.23
CA ARG A 407 -16.25 -15.32 19.23
C ARG A 407 -15.86 -14.98 20.67
N THR A 408 -14.57 -14.87 20.95
CA THR A 408 -14.05 -14.72 22.32
C THR A 408 -13.36 -13.36 22.46
N THR A 409 -12.08 -13.29 22.11
CA THR A 409 -11.19 -12.18 22.44
C THR A 409 -11.63 -10.87 21.81
N PHE A 410 -12.15 -10.89 20.58
CA PHE A 410 -12.61 -9.69 19.90
C PHE A 410 -13.84 -9.06 20.59
N GLN A 411 -14.70 -9.91 21.15
CA GLN A 411 -15.86 -9.49 21.92
C GLN A 411 -15.45 -8.94 23.28
N ASP A 412 -14.54 -9.64 23.98
CA ASP A 412 -14.05 -9.23 25.30
C ASP A 412 -13.42 -7.83 25.26
N HIS A 413 -12.71 -7.51 24.18
CA HIS A 413 -12.13 -6.19 23.95
C HIS A 413 -13.08 -5.18 23.29
N SER A 414 -14.30 -5.59 22.92
CA SER A 414 -15.29 -4.74 22.26
C SER A 414 -14.73 -3.95 21.05
N VAL A 415 -13.87 -4.59 20.25
CA VAL A 415 -13.11 -3.93 19.16
C VAL A 415 -14.02 -3.29 18.09
N TRP A 416 -15.26 -3.75 18.01
CA TRP A 416 -16.27 -3.20 17.12
C TRP A 416 -16.64 -1.75 17.45
N ARG A 417 -16.58 -1.32 18.72
CA ARG A 417 -16.93 0.05 19.14
C ARG A 417 -16.01 1.12 18.54
N PRO A 418 -14.68 1.09 18.77
CA PRO A 418 -13.78 2.06 18.16
C PRO A 418 -13.78 1.98 16.63
N LEU A 419 -13.97 0.78 16.05
CA LEU A 419 -14.06 0.61 14.61
C LEU A 419 -15.32 1.28 14.02
N MET A 420 -16.48 1.10 14.66
CA MET A 420 -17.73 1.77 14.28
C MET A 420 -17.62 3.28 14.44
N SER A 421 -17.02 3.76 15.53
CA SER A 421 -16.77 5.19 15.76
C SER A 421 -15.92 5.79 14.63
N LEU A 422 -14.81 5.12 14.29
CA LEU A 422 -13.93 5.50 13.19
C LEU A 422 -14.71 5.64 11.87
N LEU A 423 -15.47 4.60 11.49
CA LEU A 423 -16.24 4.63 10.24
C LEU A 423 -17.36 5.69 10.26
N THR A 424 -17.98 5.95 11.41
CA THR A 424 -19.07 6.93 11.56
C THR A 424 -18.56 8.36 11.44
N VAL A 425 -17.48 8.70 12.15
CA VAL A 425 -16.83 10.02 12.06
C VAL A 425 -16.46 10.31 10.61
N PHE A 426 -15.95 9.31 9.92
CA PHE A 426 -15.41 9.46 8.59
C PHE A 426 -16.42 9.24 7.45
N ALA A 427 -17.63 8.76 7.75
CA ALA A 427 -18.74 8.72 6.79
C ALA A 427 -19.18 10.14 6.34
N THR A 428 -18.88 11.17 7.14
CA THR A 428 -19.20 12.57 6.86
C THR A 428 -17.98 13.46 6.57
N GLY A 429 -16.77 12.91 6.74
CA GLY A 429 -15.49 13.60 6.52
C GLY A 429 -14.78 13.19 5.23
N SER A 430 -13.53 13.65 5.07
CA SER A 430 -12.61 13.22 4.00
C SER A 430 -11.42 12.45 4.59
N PRO A 431 -11.62 11.25 5.16
CA PRO A 431 -10.53 10.39 5.59
C PRO A 431 -9.66 9.94 4.40
N PRO A 432 -8.46 9.42 4.67
CA PRO A 432 -7.68 8.67 3.68
C PRO A 432 -8.50 7.45 3.20
N PRO A 433 -8.67 7.25 1.89
CA PRO A 433 -9.43 6.12 1.34
C PRO A 433 -8.95 4.76 1.85
N GLU A 434 -7.65 4.60 2.08
CA GLU A 434 -7.06 3.36 2.58
C GLU A 434 -7.53 2.99 3.99
N LEU A 435 -7.69 3.99 4.87
CA LEU A 435 -8.14 3.78 6.24
C LEU A 435 -9.58 3.28 6.25
N LEU A 436 -10.47 3.93 5.49
CA LEU A 436 -11.86 3.48 5.35
C LEU A 436 -11.95 2.10 4.73
N SER A 437 -11.15 1.82 3.70
CA SER A 437 -11.15 0.52 3.04
C SER A 437 -10.75 -0.58 4.01
N ALA A 438 -9.65 -0.40 4.75
CA ALA A 438 -9.20 -1.39 5.72
C ALA A 438 -10.20 -1.54 6.90
N ALA A 439 -10.77 -0.43 7.39
CA ALA A 439 -11.71 -0.45 8.50
C ALA A 439 -13.03 -1.13 8.12
N SER A 440 -13.57 -0.82 6.94
CA SER A 440 -14.80 -1.46 6.44
C SER A 440 -14.60 -2.94 6.10
N SER A 441 -13.43 -3.35 5.61
CA SER A 441 -13.10 -4.78 5.46
C SER A 441 -12.99 -5.50 6.80
N ALA A 442 -12.38 -4.89 7.82
CA ALA A 442 -12.39 -5.45 9.17
C ALA A 442 -13.82 -5.60 9.70
N LEU A 443 -14.68 -4.61 9.46
CA LEU A 443 -16.09 -4.63 9.83
C LEU A 443 -16.86 -5.79 9.18
N CYS A 444 -16.57 -6.10 7.91
CA CYS A 444 -17.18 -7.24 7.20
C CYS A 444 -16.94 -8.57 7.95
N ASN A 445 -15.74 -8.77 8.49
CA ASN A 445 -15.38 -9.96 9.27
C ASN A 445 -16.10 -9.99 10.62
N LEU A 446 -16.32 -8.83 11.26
CA LEU A 446 -17.07 -8.74 12.53
C LEU A 446 -18.58 -8.93 12.37
N LEU A 447 -19.11 -8.87 11.15
CA LEU A 447 -20.55 -9.00 10.86
C LEU A 447 -20.96 -10.41 10.41
N LEU A 448 -20.03 -11.36 10.40
CA LEU A 448 -20.33 -12.76 10.13
C LEU A 448 -21.30 -13.33 11.17
N GLU A 449 -22.14 -14.28 10.77
CA GLU A 449 -23.24 -14.83 11.57
C GLU A 449 -22.82 -15.23 12.99
N PHE A 450 -21.64 -15.84 13.10
CA PHE A 450 -21.15 -16.39 14.34
C PHE A 450 -20.43 -15.35 15.23
N SER A 451 -20.33 -14.09 14.80
CA SER A 451 -19.70 -13.04 15.59
C SER A 451 -20.71 -12.43 16.57
N PRO A 452 -20.42 -12.41 17.89
CA PRO A 452 -21.27 -11.76 18.88
C PRO A 452 -21.31 -10.23 18.73
N ALA A 453 -20.41 -9.63 17.94
CA ALA A 453 -20.39 -8.19 17.67
C ALA A 453 -21.56 -7.74 16.77
N LYS A 454 -22.17 -8.66 16.02
CA LYS A 454 -23.26 -8.38 15.06
C LYS A 454 -24.43 -7.62 15.69
N GLU A 455 -24.95 -8.12 16.82
CA GLU A 455 -26.15 -7.58 17.46
C GLU A 455 -25.92 -6.17 18.07
N PRO A 456 -24.86 -5.93 18.87
CA PRO A 456 -24.55 -4.57 19.34
C PRO A 456 -24.32 -3.56 18.21
N MET A 457 -23.71 -3.98 17.10
CA MET A 457 -23.48 -3.11 15.94
C MET A 457 -24.78 -2.74 15.23
N LEU A 458 -25.72 -3.67 15.10
CA LEU A 458 -27.07 -3.40 14.58
C LEU A 458 -27.77 -2.33 15.42
N GLN A 459 -27.69 -2.44 16.75
CA GLN A 459 -28.28 -1.47 17.68
C GLN A 459 -27.65 -0.07 17.58
N GLN A 460 -26.39 0.04 17.13
CA GLN A 460 -25.69 1.30 16.91
C GLN A 460 -25.81 1.85 15.47
N GLY A 461 -26.76 1.35 14.67
CA GLY A 461 -27.03 1.91 13.34
C GLY A 461 -26.06 1.46 12.25
N ALA A 462 -25.46 0.26 12.38
CA ALA A 462 -24.60 -0.30 11.34
C ALA A 462 -25.27 -0.35 9.95
N VAL A 463 -26.59 -0.58 9.88
CA VAL A 463 -27.30 -0.63 8.59
C VAL A 463 -27.20 0.71 7.83
N GLN A 464 -27.43 1.84 8.51
CA GLN A 464 -27.36 3.17 7.89
C GLN A 464 -25.93 3.54 7.48
N LEU A 465 -24.96 3.23 8.35
CA LEU A 465 -23.54 3.43 8.06
C LEU A 465 -23.11 2.66 6.81
N LEU A 466 -23.45 1.37 6.74
CA LEU A 466 -23.09 0.51 5.61
C LEU A 466 -23.79 0.91 4.32
N ALA A 467 -25.07 1.32 4.38
CA ALA A 467 -25.77 1.87 3.23
C ALA A 467 -25.06 3.11 2.68
N THR A 468 -24.55 3.99 3.55
CA THR A 468 -23.77 5.18 3.15
C THR A 468 -22.45 4.79 2.46
N LEU A 469 -21.79 3.71 2.86
CA LEU A 469 -20.60 3.22 2.17
C LEU A 469 -20.90 2.78 0.73
N THR A 470 -22.11 2.28 0.46
CA THR A 470 -22.49 1.87 -0.91
C THR A 470 -22.63 3.03 -1.89
N THR A 471 -22.77 4.26 -1.42
CA THR A 471 -22.88 5.45 -2.27
C THR A 471 -21.54 6.11 -2.58
N ARG A 472 -20.43 5.56 -2.06
CA ARG A 472 -19.09 6.12 -2.24
C ARG A 472 -18.56 5.96 -3.68
N PRO A 473 -17.75 6.90 -4.19
CA PRO A 473 -17.15 6.79 -5.52
C PRO A 473 -16.12 5.65 -5.61
N GLU A 474 -15.50 5.27 -4.50
CA GLU A 474 -14.50 4.20 -4.46
C GLU A 474 -15.16 2.81 -4.51
N ALA A 475 -14.83 2.00 -5.52
CA ALA A 475 -15.40 0.66 -5.70
C ALA A 475 -15.16 -0.28 -4.50
N SER A 476 -13.99 -0.17 -3.86
CA SER A 476 -13.66 -0.96 -2.65
C SER A 476 -14.60 -0.68 -1.48
N LEU A 477 -15.00 0.59 -1.29
CA LEU A 477 -15.94 0.98 -0.22
C LEU A 477 -17.35 0.51 -0.54
N ARG A 478 -17.77 0.61 -1.81
CA ARG A 478 -19.07 0.06 -2.23
C ARG A 478 -19.14 -1.44 -2.01
N LEU A 479 -18.08 -2.14 -2.43
CA LEU A 479 -17.94 -3.59 -2.24
C LEU A 479 -18.04 -3.97 -0.76
N ASN A 480 -17.26 -3.31 0.10
CA ASN A 480 -17.30 -3.58 1.54
C ASN A 480 -18.66 -3.26 2.16
N GLY A 481 -19.28 -2.13 1.76
CA GLY A 481 -20.61 -1.74 2.24
C GLY A 481 -21.67 -2.80 1.93
N VAL A 482 -21.77 -3.22 0.65
CA VAL A 482 -22.76 -4.22 0.25
C VAL A 482 -22.44 -5.61 0.79
N TRP A 483 -21.16 -5.97 0.92
CA TRP A 483 -20.75 -7.25 1.51
C TRP A 483 -21.10 -7.31 3.01
N ALA A 484 -20.84 -6.24 3.76
CA ALA A 484 -21.24 -6.16 5.16
C ALA A 484 -22.78 -6.26 5.32
N LEU A 485 -23.55 -5.58 4.46
CA LEU A 485 -25.01 -5.71 4.44
C LEU A 485 -25.45 -7.14 4.10
N MET A 486 -24.78 -7.81 3.17
CA MET A 486 -25.04 -9.21 2.82
C MET A 486 -24.82 -10.13 4.03
N ASN A 487 -23.74 -9.93 4.79
CA ASN A 487 -23.45 -10.68 6.01
C ASN A 487 -24.47 -10.39 7.12
N LEU A 488 -24.93 -9.14 7.24
CA LEU A 488 -26.01 -8.78 8.15
C LEU A 488 -27.32 -9.47 7.79
N ALA A 489 -27.69 -9.48 6.52
CA ALA A 489 -28.92 -10.11 6.04
C ALA A 489 -28.94 -11.63 6.23
N PHE A 490 -27.77 -12.28 6.21
CA PHE A 490 -27.66 -13.73 6.39
C PHE A 490 -28.14 -14.17 7.77
N GLN A 491 -29.08 -15.13 7.79
CA GLN A 491 -29.74 -15.67 8.99
C GLN A 491 -30.24 -14.60 9.98
N SER A 492 -30.69 -13.45 9.47
CA SER A 492 -31.24 -12.37 10.30
C SER A 492 -32.75 -12.39 10.38
N GLU A 493 -33.26 -11.77 11.45
CA GLU A 493 -34.68 -11.49 11.60
C GLU A 493 -35.23 -10.63 10.45
N GLN A 494 -36.50 -10.82 10.13
CA GLN A 494 -37.20 -10.06 9.10
C GLN A 494 -37.10 -8.54 9.27
N ARG A 495 -37.07 -8.05 10.51
CA ARG A 495 -36.94 -6.63 10.83
C ARG A 495 -35.64 -6.04 10.28
N VAL A 496 -34.52 -6.74 10.46
CA VAL A 496 -33.20 -6.29 9.99
C VAL A 496 -33.18 -6.21 8.47
N LYS A 497 -33.76 -7.21 7.79
CA LYS A 497 -33.86 -7.22 6.32
C LYS A 497 -34.69 -6.06 5.76
N SER A 498 -35.80 -5.77 6.42
CA SER A 498 -36.66 -4.64 6.07
C SER A 498 -35.93 -3.30 6.26
N GLN A 499 -35.14 -3.19 7.34
CA GLN A 499 -34.28 -2.02 7.58
C GLN A 499 -33.21 -1.87 6.49
N ILE A 500 -32.56 -2.95 6.05
CA ILE A 500 -31.56 -2.91 4.98
C ILE A 500 -32.17 -2.40 3.67
N LEU A 501 -33.32 -2.94 3.26
CA LEU A 501 -34.00 -2.49 2.05
C LEU A 501 -34.41 -1.03 2.12
N THR A 502 -34.93 -0.61 3.28
CA THR A 502 -35.31 0.79 3.52
C THR A 502 -34.11 1.72 3.45
N ALA A 503 -32.97 1.32 4.04
CA ALA A 503 -31.78 2.15 4.10
C ALA A 503 -31.06 2.29 2.75
N LEU A 504 -31.04 1.24 1.93
CA LEU A 504 -30.49 1.32 0.58
C LEU A 504 -31.42 2.11 -0.35
N GLY A 505 -32.71 1.83 -0.30
CA GLY A 505 -33.66 2.33 -1.29
C GLY A 505 -33.49 1.65 -2.66
N THR A 506 -34.54 1.72 -3.47
CA THR A 506 -34.61 1.03 -4.77
C THR A 506 -33.54 1.53 -5.74
N ASP A 507 -33.37 2.84 -5.87
CA ASP A 507 -32.42 3.44 -6.82
C ASP A 507 -30.98 3.00 -6.56
N GLN A 508 -30.59 2.88 -5.29
CA GLN A 508 -29.24 2.43 -4.94
C GLN A 508 -29.03 0.95 -5.26
N ILE A 509 -30.03 0.09 -5.04
CA ILE A 509 -29.95 -1.33 -5.40
C ILE A 509 -29.71 -1.47 -6.91
N PHE A 510 -30.46 -0.74 -7.74
CA PHE A 510 -30.25 -0.78 -9.20
C PHE A 510 -28.88 -0.21 -9.61
N ARG A 511 -28.41 0.86 -8.96
CA ARG A 511 -27.04 1.37 -9.20
C ARG A 511 -25.97 0.32 -8.89
N LEU A 512 -26.11 -0.42 -7.80
CA LEU A 512 -25.16 -1.47 -7.41
C LEU A 512 -25.23 -2.71 -8.34
N LEU A 513 -26.41 -3.02 -8.88
CA LEU A 513 -26.56 -4.08 -9.89
C LEU A 513 -26.02 -3.69 -11.27
N ALA A 514 -25.97 -2.39 -11.56
CA ALA A 514 -25.36 -1.84 -12.78
C ALA A 514 -23.90 -1.42 -12.57
N ASP A 515 -23.27 -1.77 -11.44
CA ASP A 515 -21.90 -1.36 -11.13
C ASP A 515 -20.91 -1.99 -12.12
N SER A 516 -19.92 -1.20 -12.54
CA SER A 516 -18.83 -1.68 -13.39
C SER A 516 -17.94 -2.71 -12.69
N ASP A 517 -17.91 -2.70 -11.36
CA ASP A 517 -17.18 -3.69 -10.56
C ASP A 517 -18.04 -4.95 -10.36
N THR A 518 -17.62 -6.05 -10.99
CA THR A 518 -18.30 -7.36 -10.88
C THR A 518 -18.37 -7.87 -9.44
N GLY A 519 -17.41 -7.52 -8.58
CA GLY A 519 -17.43 -7.86 -7.16
C GLY A 519 -18.61 -7.20 -6.44
N VAL A 520 -18.83 -5.91 -6.70
CA VAL A 520 -19.98 -5.16 -6.15
C VAL A 520 -21.29 -5.79 -6.62
N LEU A 521 -21.43 -6.07 -7.92
CA LEU A 521 -22.59 -6.76 -8.49
C LEU A 521 -22.85 -8.10 -7.81
N MET A 522 -21.81 -8.95 -7.71
CA MET A 522 -21.93 -10.29 -7.11
C MET A 522 -22.37 -10.24 -5.64
N LYS A 523 -21.81 -9.32 -4.84
CA LYS A 523 -22.21 -9.15 -3.44
C LYS A 523 -23.61 -8.54 -3.31
N THR A 524 -24.03 -7.71 -4.25
CA THR A 524 -25.39 -7.17 -4.31
C THR A 524 -26.41 -8.28 -4.59
N LEU A 525 -26.14 -9.18 -5.53
CA LEU A 525 -26.97 -10.36 -5.78
C LEU A 525 -27.00 -11.30 -4.56
N GLY A 526 -25.86 -11.52 -3.91
CA GLY A 526 -25.80 -12.26 -2.65
C GLY A 526 -26.66 -11.63 -1.55
N LEU A 527 -26.65 -10.29 -1.44
CA LEU A 527 -27.52 -9.57 -0.51
C LEU A 527 -29.00 -9.81 -0.85
N LEU A 528 -29.42 -9.62 -2.10
CA LEU A 528 -30.81 -9.86 -2.53
C LEU A 528 -31.24 -11.30 -2.23
N ARG A 529 -30.37 -12.28 -2.50
CA ARG A 529 -30.60 -13.69 -2.20
C ARG A 529 -30.85 -13.92 -0.70
N ASN A 530 -30.05 -13.31 0.16
CA ASN A 530 -30.21 -13.39 1.62
C ASN A 530 -31.47 -12.66 2.10
N LEU A 531 -31.86 -11.56 1.46
CA LEU A 531 -33.07 -10.83 1.82
C LEU A 531 -34.33 -11.70 1.57
N VAL A 532 -34.38 -12.45 0.47
CA VAL A 532 -35.52 -13.33 0.14
C VAL A 532 -35.43 -14.75 0.74
N SER A 533 -34.55 -15.01 1.72
CA SER A 533 -34.36 -16.33 2.36
C SER A 533 -34.11 -16.23 3.87
N PRO A 534 -34.72 -17.02 4.76
CA PRO A 534 -35.41 -18.29 4.48
C PRO A 534 -36.86 -18.09 4.05
N ARG A 535 -37.51 -19.20 3.65
CA ARG A 535 -38.91 -19.27 3.19
C ARG A 535 -39.88 -18.43 4.04
N ALA A 536 -39.71 -18.46 5.36
CA ALA A 536 -40.55 -17.70 6.31
C ALA A 536 -40.56 -16.18 6.05
N HIS A 537 -39.50 -15.62 5.47
CA HIS A 537 -39.41 -14.19 5.15
C HIS A 537 -39.74 -13.89 3.68
N THR A 538 -39.60 -14.88 2.78
CA THR A 538 -39.71 -14.70 1.33
C THR A 538 -41.02 -14.01 0.93
N ASP A 539 -42.15 -14.49 1.44
CA ASP A 539 -43.47 -13.94 1.07
C ASP A 539 -43.63 -12.49 1.50
N THR A 540 -43.19 -12.13 2.71
CA THR A 540 -43.32 -10.73 3.15
C THR A 540 -42.37 -9.81 2.40
N MET A 541 -41.14 -10.25 2.14
CA MET A 541 -40.15 -9.46 1.40
C MET A 541 -40.61 -9.22 -0.04
N MET A 542 -41.19 -10.24 -0.69
CA MET A 542 -41.79 -10.10 -2.02
C MET A 542 -43.10 -9.31 -2.00
N ALA A 543 -43.89 -9.33 -0.93
CA ALA A 543 -45.06 -8.46 -0.82
C ALA A 543 -44.68 -6.97 -0.75
N LEU A 544 -43.56 -6.64 -0.08
CA LEU A 544 -43.11 -5.26 0.06
C LEU A 544 -42.33 -4.75 -1.16
N HIS A 545 -41.52 -5.59 -1.78
CA HIS A 545 -40.54 -5.18 -2.80
C HIS A 545 -40.46 -6.10 -4.03
N GLY A 546 -41.47 -6.96 -4.24
CA GLY A 546 -41.42 -8.00 -5.26
C GLY A 546 -41.23 -7.46 -6.68
N SER A 547 -41.88 -6.35 -7.03
CA SER A 547 -41.72 -5.74 -8.35
C SER A 547 -40.28 -5.32 -8.64
N GLN A 548 -39.61 -4.71 -7.66
CA GLN A 548 -38.23 -4.23 -7.76
C GLN A 548 -37.25 -5.40 -7.80
N VAL A 549 -37.47 -6.43 -6.95
CA VAL A 549 -36.64 -7.64 -6.94
C VAL A 549 -36.74 -8.38 -8.28
N MET A 550 -37.95 -8.51 -8.85
CA MET A 550 -38.13 -9.15 -10.16
C MET A 550 -37.47 -8.35 -11.28
N GLN A 551 -37.63 -7.01 -11.30
CA GLN A 551 -36.93 -6.14 -12.27
C GLN A 551 -35.41 -6.26 -12.17
N ALA A 552 -34.86 -6.29 -10.95
CA ALA A 552 -33.44 -6.48 -10.69
C ALA A 552 -32.92 -7.83 -11.24
N VAL A 553 -33.67 -8.91 -11.02
CA VAL A 553 -33.34 -10.23 -11.55
C VAL A 553 -33.39 -10.25 -13.08
N VAL A 554 -34.45 -9.69 -13.67
CA VAL A 554 -34.61 -9.64 -15.14
C VAL A 554 -33.45 -8.88 -15.79
N LEU A 555 -33.09 -7.70 -15.26
CA LEU A 555 -31.95 -6.90 -15.72
C LEU A 555 -30.67 -7.74 -15.82
N VAL A 556 -30.40 -8.57 -14.82
CA VAL A 556 -29.19 -9.41 -14.74
C VAL A 556 -29.26 -10.63 -15.66
N LEU A 557 -30.44 -11.24 -15.83
CA LEU A 557 -30.60 -12.37 -16.75
C LEU A 557 -30.50 -11.93 -18.23
N GLU A 558 -31.02 -10.74 -18.55
CA GLU A 558 -30.97 -10.17 -19.90
C GLU A 558 -29.60 -9.55 -20.24
N GLY A 559 -28.89 -9.04 -19.23
CA GLY A 559 -27.59 -8.41 -19.42
C GLY A 559 -26.50 -9.37 -19.95
N PRO A 560 -25.42 -8.81 -20.54
CA PRO A 560 -24.28 -9.57 -21.07
C PRO A 560 -23.33 -10.03 -19.94
N HIS A 561 -23.87 -10.67 -18.91
CA HIS A 561 -23.12 -11.13 -17.75
C HIS A 561 -22.64 -12.58 -17.90
N SER A 562 -21.60 -12.92 -17.14
CA SER A 562 -21.06 -14.29 -17.09
C SER A 562 -22.07 -15.30 -16.50
N PRO A 563 -21.87 -16.60 -16.75
CA PRO A 563 -22.69 -17.64 -16.14
C PRO A 563 -22.74 -17.55 -14.61
N ASP A 564 -21.65 -17.19 -13.94
CA ASP A 564 -21.59 -17.12 -12.47
C ASP A 564 -22.50 -16.02 -11.90
N VAL A 565 -22.60 -14.88 -12.60
CA VAL A 565 -23.49 -13.77 -12.21
C VAL A 565 -24.95 -14.20 -12.43
N LYS A 566 -25.25 -14.80 -13.58
CA LYS A 566 -26.60 -15.27 -13.93
C LYS A 566 -27.08 -16.39 -13.00
N GLU A 567 -26.17 -17.25 -12.54
CA GLU A 567 -26.46 -18.27 -11.54
C GLU A 567 -26.99 -17.66 -10.23
N GLN A 568 -26.43 -16.53 -9.78
CA GLN A 568 -26.93 -15.86 -8.57
C GLN A 568 -28.35 -15.33 -8.77
N ALA A 569 -28.68 -14.78 -9.94
CA ALA A 569 -30.04 -14.35 -10.26
C ALA A 569 -31.04 -15.53 -10.28
N LEU A 570 -30.64 -16.68 -10.83
CA LEU A 570 -31.44 -17.91 -10.80
C LEU A 570 -31.61 -18.44 -9.37
N CYS A 571 -30.60 -18.33 -8.51
CA CYS A 571 -30.70 -18.68 -7.09
C CYS A 571 -31.71 -17.79 -6.34
N ILE A 572 -31.79 -16.50 -6.68
CA ILE A 572 -32.80 -15.59 -6.13
C ILE A 572 -34.20 -16.05 -6.55
N LEU A 573 -34.41 -16.36 -7.84
CA LEU A 573 -35.67 -16.92 -8.33
C LEU A 573 -36.03 -18.23 -7.64
N ALA A 574 -35.06 -19.12 -7.40
CA ALA A 574 -35.32 -20.37 -6.71
C ALA A 574 -35.80 -20.16 -5.26
N ASN A 575 -35.27 -19.16 -4.55
CA ASN A 575 -35.75 -18.77 -3.23
C ASN A 575 -37.18 -18.18 -3.30
N ILE A 576 -37.46 -17.34 -4.29
CA ILE A 576 -38.79 -16.76 -4.53
C ILE A 576 -39.81 -17.87 -4.83
N ALA A 577 -39.44 -18.85 -5.67
CA ALA A 577 -40.25 -20.00 -6.03
C ALA A 577 -40.60 -20.91 -4.83
N ASP A 578 -39.78 -20.87 -3.77
CA ASP A 578 -40.01 -21.64 -2.53
C ASP A 578 -41.07 -21.00 -1.61
N GLY A 579 -41.24 -19.67 -1.65
CA GLY A 579 -42.24 -18.94 -0.86
C GLY A 579 -43.67 -19.23 -1.32
N GLU A 580 -44.67 -19.14 -0.44
CA GLU A 580 -46.04 -19.59 -0.72
C GLU A 580 -46.75 -18.76 -1.80
N ARG A 581 -46.73 -17.43 -1.67
CA ARG A 581 -47.29 -16.43 -2.59
C ARG A 581 -46.22 -15.79 -3.46
N ALA A 582 -44.97 -15.78 -3.00
CA ALA A 582 -43.85 -15.19 -3.71
C ALA A 582 -43.65 -15.77 -5.12
N LYS A 583 -43.93 -17.06 -5.30
CA LYS A 583 -43.87 -17.73 -6.60
C LYS A 583 -44.82 -17.15 -7.64
N ASP A 584 -45.90 -16.50 -7.24
CA ASP A 584 -46.86 -15.90 -8.16
C ASP A 584 -46.23 -14.77 -8.97
N TYR A 585 -45.22 -14.08 -8.41
CA TYR A 585 -44.42 -13.09 -9.15
C TYR A 585 -43.67 -13.72 -10.34
N ILE A 586 -43.20 -14.97 -10.19
CA ILE A 586 -42.53 -15.71 -11.26
C ILE A 586 -43.58 -16.20 -12.27
N MET A 587 -44.65 -16.82 -11.77
CA MET A 587 -45.69 -17.37 -12.64
C MET A 587 -46.44 -16.30 -13.43
N ALA A 588 -46.50 -15.05 -12.93
CA ALA A 588 -47.09 -13.92 -13.65
C ALA A 588 -46.16 -13.32 -14.72
N ASN A 589 -44.87 -13.65 -14.72
CA ASN A 589 -43.88 -13.04 -15.61
C ASN A 589 -43.44 -14.03 -16.71
N GLU A 590 -43.99 -13.84 -17.91
CA GLU A 590 -43.74 -14.72 -19.06
C GLU A 590 -42.27 -14.71 -19.52
N ASP A 591 -41.62 -13.55 -19.49
CA ASP A 591 -40.21 -13.42 -19.88
C ASP A 591 -39.30 -14.22 -18.93
N VAL A 592 -39.56 -14.15 -17.62
CA VAL A 592 -38.81 -14.94 -16.62
C VAL A 592 -39.02 -16.44 -16.82
N LEU A 593 -40.26 -16.88 -17.06
CA LEU A 593 -40.55 -18.28 -17.34
C LEU A 593 -39.83 -18.78 -18.60
N LYS A 594 -39.86 -17.99 -19.68
CA LYS A 594 -39.16 -18.31 -20.92
C LYS A 594 -37.65 -18.40 -20.69
N LYS A 595 -37.07 -17.44 -19.96
CA LYS A 595 -35.64 -17.47 -19.59
C LYS A 595 -35.29 -18.69 -18.76
N LEU A 596 -36.13 -19.07 -17.78
CA LEU A 596 -35.92 -20.30 -17.00
C LEU A 596 -35.87 -21.52 -17.91
N THR A 597 -36.81 -21.63 -18.85
CA THR A 597 -36.83 -22.71 -19.85
C THR A 597 -35.59 -22.70 -20.74
N ASP A 598 -35.18 -21.53 -21.24
CA ASP A 598 -33.94 -21.38 -22.04
C ASP A 598 -32.72 -21.85 -21.24
N TYR A 599 -32.61 -21.48 -19.96
CA TYR A 599 -31.48 -21.85 -19.11
C TYR A 599 -31.42 -23.34 -18.77
N MET A 600 -32.54 -24.08 -18.79
CA MET A 600 -32.52 -25.54 -18.62
C MET A 600 -31.74 -26.26 -19.72
N THR A 601 -31.66 -25.66 -20.92
CA THR A 601 -30.95 -26.23 -22.08
C THR A 601 -29.64 -25.50 -22.39
N HIS A 602 -29.21 -24.60 -21.50
CA HIS A 602 -28.00 -23.82 -21.70
C HIS A 602 -26.74 -24.72 -21.66
N PRO A 603 -25.68 -24.42 -22.43
CA PRO A 603 -24.41 -25.16 -22.38
C PRO A 603 -23.69 -25.21 -21.03
N SER A 604 -24.15 -24.44 -20.04
CA SER A 604 -23.51 -24.36 -18.71
C SER A 604 -24.32 -25.18 -17.73
N THR A 605 -23.76 -26.29 -17.26
CA THR A 605 -24.41 -27.19 -16.30
C THR A 605 -24.80 -26.48 -15.01
N ARG A 606 -24.06 -25.45 -14.58
CA ARG A 606 -24.43 -24.61 -13.42
C ARG A 606 -25.75 -23.87 -13.64
N LEU A 607 -25.90 -23.22 -14.80
CA LEU A 607 -27.13 -22.52 -15.15
C LEU A 607 -28.31 -23.48 -15.31
N GLN A 608 -28.09 -24.65 -15.92
CA GLN A 608 -29.10 -25.71 -16.00
C GLN A 608 -29.55 -26.14 -14.62
N THR A 609 -28.60 -26.45 -13.73
CA THR A 609 -28.85 -26.89 -12.36
C THR A 609 -29.65 -25.86 -11.58
N ALA A 610 -29.27 -24.57 -11.66
CA ALA A 610 -29.96 -23.48 -10.97
C ALA A 610 -31.38 -23.25 -11.52
N ALA A 611 -31.55 -23.27 -12.84
CA ALA A 611 -32.86 -23.13 -13.48
C ALA A 611 -33.80 -24.30 -13.10
N ILE A 612 -33.30 -25.54 -13.16
CA ILE A 612 -34.08 -26.73 -12.80
C ILE A 612 -34.42 -26.74 -11.32
N PHE A 613 -33.52 -26.27 -10.45
CA PHE A 613 -33.83 -26.11 -9.03
C PHE A 613 -34.97 -25.11 -8.80
N CYS A 614 -34.98 -23.98 -9.51
CA CYS A 614 -36.09 -23.04 -9.49
C CYS A 614 -37.39 -23.68 -9.99
N ILE A 615 -37.36 -24.37 -11.13
CA ILE A 615 -38.51 -25.10 -11.68
C ILE A 615 -39.03 -26.13 -10.67
N GLY A 616 -38.15 -26.91 -10.05
CA GLY A 616 -38.51 -27.90 -9.03
C GLY A 616 -39.29 -27.30 -7.86
N ASN A 617 -38.93 -26.08 -7.44
CA ASN A 617 -39.68 -25.34 -6.41
C ASN A 617 -41.04 -24.84 -6.92
N LEU A 618 -41.14 -24.42 -8.18
CA LEU A 618 -42.41 -23.99 -8.80
C LEU A 618 -43.39 -25.15 -8.99
N VAL A 619 -42.92 -26.36 -9.27
CA VAL A 619 -43.77 -27.53 -9.55
C VAL A 619 -44.08 -28.37 -8.31
N ARG A 620 -43.60 -27.96 -7.12
CA ARG A 620 -43.77 -28.72 -5.89
C ARG A 620 -45.23 -29.10 -5.64
N ARG A 621 -45.48 -30.41 -5.49
CA ARG A 621 -46.82 -30.95 -5.26
C ARG A 621 -47.34 -30.66 -3.84
N GLY A 622 -48.65 -30.67 -3.68
CA GLY A 622 -49.32 -30.51 -2.38
C GLY A 622 -49.40 -29.07 -1.88
N GLU A 623 -48.96 -28.09 -2.66
CA GLU A 623 -49.13 -26.66 -2.38
C GLU A 623 -50.34 -26.09 -3.14
N ALA A 624 -50.92 -25.00 -2.63
CA ALA A 624 -52.01 -24.30 -3.32
C ALA A 624 -51.60 -23.88 -4.75
N GLY A 625 -52.50 -24.08 -5.72
CA GLY A 625 -52.24 -23.78 -7.13
C GLY A 625 -51.18 -24.64 -7.81
N ALA A 626 -50.72 -25.75 -7.20
CA ALA A 626 -49.66 -26.58 -7.77
C ALA A 626 -50.05 -27.20 -9.13
N LEU A 627 -51.29 -27.69 -9.28
CA LEU A 627 -51.76 -28.30 -10.54
C LEU A 627 -51.76 -27.28 -11.70
N GLU A 628 -52.24 -26.06 -11.47
CA GLU A 628 -52.25 -25.00 -12.47
C GLU A 628 -50.83 -24.59 -12.87
N ARG A 629 -49.92 -24.44 -11.89
CA ARG A 629 -48.50 -24.15 -12.14
C ARG A 629 -47.83 -25.25 -12.95
N GLN A 630 -48.06 -26.51 -12.58
CA GLN A 630 -47.53 -27.67 -13.29
C GLN A 630 -48.06 -27.74 -14.73
N GLN A 631 -49.36 -27.54 -14.93
CA GLN A 631 -49.96 -27.56 -16.27
C GLN A 631 -49.34 -26.47 -17.16
N ARG A 632 -49.24 -25.24 -16.64
CA ARG A 632 -48.61 -24.14 -17.39
C ARG A 632 -47.17 -24.45 -17.80
N LEU A 633 -46.37 -25.02 -16.89
CA LEU A 633 -44.99 -25.41 -17.20
C LEU A 633 -44.92 -26.60 -18.17
N ARG A 634 -45.89 -27.54 -18.14
CA ARG A 634 -46.02 -28.59 -19.17
C ARG A 634 -46.28 -27.99 -20.54
N ASP A 635 -47.20 -27.04 -20.64
CA ASP A 635 -47.55 -26.36 -21.90
C ASP A 635 -46.36 -25.59 -22.49
N MET A 636 -45.45 -25.11 -21.62
CA MET A 636 -44.17 -24.50 -22.01
C MET A 636 -43.06 -25.52 -22.36
N GLY A 637 -43.35 -26.82 -22.35
CA GLY A 637 -42.40 -27.88 -22.71
C GLY A 637 -41.37 -28.24 -21.63
N VAL A 638 -41.51 -27.71 -20.40
CA VAL A 638 -40.55 -27.95 -19.30
C VAL A 638 -40.42 -29.44 -18.99
N LEU A 639 -41.54 -30.18 -18.96
CA LEU A 639 -41.50 -31.61 -18.69
C LEU A 639 -40.76 -32.39 -19.79
N THR A 640 -40.90 -31.99 -21.05
CA THR A 640 -40.17 -32.60 -22.18
C THR A 640 -38.67 -32.37 -22.03
N ILE A 641 -38.25 -31.15 -21.65
CA ILE A 641 -36.84 -30.83 -21.41
C ILE A 641 -36.29 -31.67 -20.25
N LEU A 642 -37.05 -31.82 -19.15
CA LEU A 642 -36.62 -32.66 -18.02
C LEU A 642 -36.36 -34.11 -18.47
N HIS A 643 -37.26 -34.71 -19.28
CA HIS A 643 -37.05 -36.06 -19.81
C HIS A 643 -35.79 -36.17 -20.68
N GLN A 644 -35.49 -35.16 -21.49
CA GLN A 644 -34.26 -35.13 -22.30
C GLN A 644 -33.00 -35.05 -21.43
N LEU A 645 -33.06 -34.34 -20.32
CA LEU A 645 -31.93 -34.16 -19.41
C LEU A 645 -31.68 -35.36 -18.48
N VAL A 646 -32.58 -36.35 -18.42
CA VAL A 646 -32.36 -37.59 -17.64
C VAL A 646 -31.12 -38.35 -18.13
N SER A 647 -30.73 -38.21 -19.39
CA SER A 647 -29.52 -38.82 -19.94
C SER A 647 -28.23 -38.00 -19.73
N THR A 648 -28.27 -36.94 -18.92
CA THR A 648 -27.08 -36.13 -18.65
C THR A 648 -25.98 -36.95 -17.96
N PRO A 649 -24.69 -36.79 -18.34
CA PRO A 649 -23.58 -37.43 -17.65
C PRO A 649 -23.21 -36.75 -16.32
N ASP A 650 -23.72 -35.53 -16.08
CA ASP A 650 -23.47 -34.78 -14.84
C ASP A 650 -24.38 -35.25 -13.70
N SER A 651 -23.78 -35.81 -12.64
CA SER A 651 -24.53 -36.42 -11.54
C SER A 651 -25.37 -35.43 -10.74
N LEU A 652 -24.87 -34.21 -10.52
CA LEU A 652 -25.59 -33.18 -9.77
C LEU A 652 -26.82 -32.71 -10.55
N LEU A 653 -26.65 -32.47 -11.85
CA LEU A 653 -27.73 -32.12 -12.75
C LEU A 653 -28.77 -33.24 -12.84
N PHE A 654 -28.31 -34.49 -12.97
CA PHE A 654 -29.18 -35.67 -12.99
C PHE A 654 -30.07 -35.75 -11.73
N ASP A 655 -29.47 -35.57 -10.55
CA ASP A 655 -30.20 -35.61 -9.28
C ASP A 655 -31.27 -34.50 -9.20
N LYS A 656 -30.94 -33.30 -9.67
CA LYS A 656 -31.90 -32.17 -9.71
C LYS A 656 -33.02 -32.41 -10.72
N VAL A 657 -32.72 -32.96 -11.90
CA VAL A 657 -33.73 -33.32 -12.91
C VAL A 657 -34.70 -34.34 -12.33
N LYS A 658 -34.20 -35.42 -11.73
CA LYS A 658 -35.03 -36.47 -11.13
C LYS A 658 -35.89 -35.91 -10.00
N ALA A 659 -35.31 -35.09 -9.12
CA ALA A 659 -36.03 -34.44 -8.05
C ALA A 659 -37.19 -33.56 -8.59
N ALA A 660 -36.95 -32.74 -9.61
CA ALA A 660 -37.99 -31.92 -10.23
C ALA A 660 -39.08 -32.77 -10.91
N MET A 661 -38.73 -33.83 -11.63
CA MET A 661 -39.69 -34.72 -12.28
C MET A 661 -40.64 -35.37 -11.28
N THR A 662 -40.14 -35.85 -10.14
CA THR A 662 -40.99 -36.48 -9.10
C THR A 662 -42.02 -35.53 -8.46
N GLN A 663 -41.88 -34.22 -8.66
CA GLN A 663 -42.86 -33.24 -8.18
C GLN A 663 -44.08 -33.11 -9.10
N PHE A 664 -43.94 -33.43 -10.40
CA PHE A 664 -45.08 -33.41 -11.30
C PHE A 664 -46.08 -34.50 -10.90
N THR A 665 -47.36 -34.13 -10.83
CA THR A 665 -48.44 -35.10 -10.60
C THR A 665 -48.68 -35.87 -11.89
N ASP A 666 -48.77 -37.21 -11.80
CA ASP A 666 -49.21 -38.03 -12.92
C ASP A 666 -50.66 -37.65 -13.26
N LEU A 667 -50.88 -37.18 -14.50
CA LEU A 667 -52.20 -36.82 -15.01
C LEU A 667 -52.83 -38.00 -15.74
#